data_AF-A0A521RGK9-F1
#
_entry.id   AF-A0A521RGK9-F1
#
_cell.length_a   1.000
_cell.length_b   1.000
_cell.length_c   1.000
_cell.angle_alpha   90.00
_cell.angle_beta   90.00
_cell.angle_gamma   90.00
#
_symmetry.space_group_name_H-M   'P 1'
#
loop_
_entity.id
_entity.type
_entity.pdbx_description
1 polymer ?
#
loop_
_entity_poly.entity_id
_entity_poly.type
_entity_poly.pdbx_seq_one_letter_code
_entity_poly.pdbx_strand_id
1 'polypeptide(L)'
;MTLKQAYDATLFSGLPFEPPHTAVEKDAAKTLRQLRNFHYYGILEPGTQPGPAGVPALLHPYLDLGSVRHDYPVCLDEQAGATVPVQSLTQLMDELIKHTAAAGDEGERLKRHVYQLESVIRKLTETGAAAGLLGLWDLAAKSLTGAAQHDRDKQDLLRENLSKARRLIKRDLTVLGCEGGVAERILRAEAAADWRVRCADWRKELAALMQQLQDILDADFNQSPEARSANHLSKSSGTTDHEIDFGELSSILAASKQDFRLPAERRSRITETLQTLKRVQPIFAESSAGQTLPFALPAICASAAEALHRQQEIMGAMTDFFRAVNIARLEAGNHYRETVHDAYFKGYAVNHLTENELRLCPQVMLSLRSSQLDKSDCALLLDILNSAAAIKTLLQIDDLTNDAPALGGLLGWTARLGNMALALANGYILQTSVSRLNLLQSGIQAGLKSDGPALFCVYAGGSENRSALPAYLDAAAATESRVLPAFTYDPARGDTLKVRLEIQANPQNDQVWTCESFAFRTATGDDAAIELAFTPADFLCCDRRLAGQFWDVPAALWHEQMIPLQDYLAQGREAARSGIPYLRTVDEEGLIHRVAVTRAVVATVLQCLSAWRHMQEVGGINNSYTAHQVAQEKARLEAEQQAAIKALEEQYSRQLDQDLGQLTEEIVQRIASQLVQGATGVVQAAAGVTARIARPAVKEAAPAVEAAEPAAPDKAPAADEDEEGEAVSLDAAYIETPRCTTCDECTKLNPLIFAYDSNKQAFIKDAAAGPYKDLVKAAEKCPVKIIHPGKPLNPAEPHLDDLIKRAEPFM
;
A
#
# COMPACT_ATOMS: atom_id res chain seq x y z
N MET A 1 47.62 5.73 26.19
CA MET A 1 47.03 6.14 24.90
C MET A 1 45.53 5.94 25.04
N THR A 2 44.79 7.03 25.17
CA THR A 2 43.42 7.06 25.71
C THR A 2 42.38 6.90 24.59
N LEU A 3 41.30 6.17 24.89
CA LEU A 3 40.07 5.99 24.08
C LEU A 3 39.49 7.30 23.51
N LYS A 4 39.88 8.44 24.08
CA LYS A 4 39.53 9.79 23.63
C LYS A 4 40.17 10.20 22.29
N GLN A 5 41.28 9.57 21.87
CA GLN A 5 41.94 9.87 20.58
C GLN A 5 41.43 9.02 19.41
N ALA A 6 40.67 7.95 19.66
CA ALA A 6 39.85 7.30 18.64
C ALA A 6 38.49 8.00 18.46
N TYR A 7 38.09 8.81 19.44
CA TYR A 7 36.82 9.56 19.47
C TYR A 7 36.87 10.86 18.64
N ASP A 8 38.05 11.45 18.44
CA ASP A 8 38.21 12.72 17.70
C ASP A 8 38.31 12.56 16.16
N ALA A 9 38.02 11.37 15.61
CA ALA A 9 38.00 11.13 14.16
C ALA A 9 36.60 10.89 13.57
N THR A 10 35.54 10.86 14.39
CA THR A 10 34.17 10.55 13.93
C THR A 10 33.16 11.52 14.51
N LEU A 11 33.09 12.71 13.93
CA LEU A 11 31.92 13.58 14.00
C LEU A 11 31.30 13.66 12.61
N PHE A 12 30.12 13.04 12.49
CA PHE A 12 29.14 13.16 11.40
C PHE A 12 29.60 12.73 9.99
N SER A 13 29.29 11.46 9.64
CA SER A 13 29.15 10.83 8.30
C SER A 13 29.82 9.44 8.17
N GLY A 14 29.80 8.63 9.23
CA GLY A 14 30.30 7.25 9.20
C GLY A 14 29.18 6.22 9.33
N LEU A 15 29.38 5.04 8.74
CA LEU A 15 28.53 3.86 8.98
C LEU A 15 28.54 3.48 10.48
N PRO A 16 27.43 2.95 11.04
CA PRO A 16 27.40 2.44 12.41
C PRO A 16 28.51 1.41 12.68
N PHE A 17 29.01 1.30 13.91
CA PHE A 17 30.17 0.47 14.25
C PHE A 17 29.81 -0.73 15.15
N GLU A 18 30.25 -1.94 14.79
CA GLU A 18 30.12 -3.14 15.61
C GLU A 18 31.26 -3.23 16.64
N PRO A 19 30.97 -3.22 17.95
CA PRO A 19 32.02 -3.32 18.97
C PRO A 19 32.72 -4.69 18.94
N PRO A 20 34.02 -4.73 19.31
CA PRO A 20 34.77 -5.98 19.33
C PRO A 20 34.20 -6.98 20.34
N HIS A 21 34.00 -8.22 19.88
CA HIS A 21 33.60 -9.33 20.73
C HIS A 21 34.77 -9.72 21.66
N THR A 22 34.57 -9.54 22.95
CA THR A 22 35.57 -9.86 24.00
C THR A 22 35.04 -10.99 24.88
N ALA A 23 34.64 -12.12 24.29
CA ALA A 23 34.20 -13.26 25.08
C ALA A 23 35.34 -13.76 25.98
N VAL A 24 35.07 -13.80 27.28
CA VAL A 24 35.90 -14.50 28.25
C VAL A 24 35.36 -15.93 28.37
N GLU A 25 36.00 -16.89 27.71
CA GLU A 25 35.56 -18.31 27.64
C GLU A 25 35.25 -18.95 29.01
N LYS A 26 35.83 -18.44 30.10
CA LYS A 26 35.70 -19.02 31.46
C LYS A 26 34.28 -18.95 32.05
N ASP A 27 33.37 -18.14 31.50
CA ASP A 27 32.01 -17.94 32.05
C ASP A 27 30.85 -18.30 31.09
N ALA A 28 31.13 -18.95 29.94
CA ALA A 28 30.14 -19.20 28.89
C ALA A 28 28.82 -19.84 29.36
N ALA A 29 28.90 -20.86 30.23
CA ALA A 29 27.71 -21.54 30.77
C ALA A 29 26.87 -20.63 31.68
N LYS A 30 27.52 -19.72 32.43
CA LYS A 30 26.84 -18.75 33.29
C LYS A 30 26.17 -17.67 32.44
N THR A 31 26.87 -17.13 31.44
CA THR A 31 26.33 -16.18 30.46
C THR A 31 25.11 -16.75 29.75
N LEU A 32 25.20 -18.00 29.28
CA LEU A 32 24.08 -18.68 28.63
C LEU A 32 22.87 -18.84 29.57
N ARG A 33 23.11 -19.17 30.84
CA ARG A 33 22.04 -19.27 31.85
C ARG A 33 21.34 -17.93 32.06
N GLN A 34 22.09 -16.83 32.10
CA GLN A 34 21.54 -15.47 32.23
C GLN A 34 20.67 -15.11 31.02
N LEU A 35 21.18 -15.32 29.81
CA LEU A 35 20.43 -15.10 28.57
C LEU A 35 19.15 -15.92 28.49
N ARG A 36 19.20 -17.20 28.90
CA ARG A 36 18.01 -18.06 28.98
C ARG A 36 17.02 -17.57 30.04
N ASN A 37 17.50 -17.17 31.22
CA ASN A 37 16.62 -16.66 32.28
C ASN A 37 15.84 -15.42 31.79
N PHE A 38 16.52 -14.52 31.07
CA PHE A 38 15.87 -13.38 30.47
C PHE A 38 14.88 -13.78 29.35
N HIS A 39 15.33 -14.56 28.36
CA HIS A 39 14.48 -14.95 27.23
C HIS A 39 13.19 -15.68 27.67
N TYR A 40 13.32 -16.64 28.59
CA TYR A 40 12.20 -17.49 29.02
C TYR A 40 11.32 -16.84 30.09
N TYR A 41 11.89 -16.06 31.01
CA TYR A 41 11.19 -15.59 32.21
C TYR A 41 11.22 -14.07 32.40
N GLY A 42 11.92 -13.31 31.55
CA GLY A 42 12.09 -11.86 31.69
C GLY A 42 12.91 -11.45 32.91
N ILE A 43 13.71 -12.36 33.47
CA ILE A 43 14.47 -12.11 34.71
C ILE A 43 15.88 -11.64 34.35
N LEU A 44 16.23 -10.43 34.82
CA LEU A 44 17.57 -9.86 34.74
C LEU A 44 18.34 -10.02 36.06
N GLU A 45 19.67 -9.97 35.99
CA GLU A 45 20.52 -9.91 37.18
C GLU A 45 20.34 -8.56 37.91
N PRO A 46 20.39 -8.53 39.25
CA PRO A 46 20.26 -7.31 40.03
C PRO A 46 21.25 -6.22 39.60
N GLY A 47 20.76 -5.02 39.32
CA GLY A 47 21.57 -3.87 38.88
C GLY A 47 21.69 -3.72 37.35
N THR A 48 21.13 -4.64 36.56
CA THR A 48 21.03 -4.52 35.10
C THR A 48 19.84 -3.63 34.75
N GLN A 49 20.02 -2.64 33.87
CA GLN A 49 18.93 -1.83 33.36
C GLN A 49 18.22 -2.56 32.21
N PRO A 50 16.88 -2.69 32.24
CA PRO A 50 16.12 -3.23 31.12
C PRO A 50 15.96 -2.18 30.00
N GLY A 51 15.71 -2.66 28.79
CA GLY A 51 15.43 -1.84 27.63
C GLY A 51 16.61 -1.73 26.65
N PRO A 52 16.33 -1.32 25.41
CA PRO A 52 17.35 -1.06 24.41
C PRO A 52 18.07 0.26 24.69
N ALA A 53 19.38 0.32 24.44
CA ALA A 53 20.16 1.57 24.50
C ALA A 53 19.96 2.49 23.27
N GLY A 54 19.34 1.98 22.20
CA GLY A 54 19.18 2.70 20.94
C GLY A 54 17.92 2.28 20.17
N VAL A 55 17.85 2.69 18.90
CA VAL A 55 16.72 2.36 18.00
C VAL A 55 17.09 1.16 17.10
N PRO A 56 16.11 0.41 16.56
CA PRO A 56 16.38 -0.62 15.55
C PRO A 56 17.30 -0.12 14.44
N ALA A 57 18.26 -0.94 14.04
CA ALA A 57 19.35 -0.53 13.14
C ALA A 57 18.86 0.09 11.82
N LEU A 58 17.77 -0.45 11.26
CA LEU A 58 17.16 0.05 10.03
C LEU A 58 16.49 1.43 10.17
N LEU A 59 16.16 1.87 11.39
CA LEU A 59 15.53 3.17 11.65
C LEU A 59 16.53 4.28 11.97
N HIS A 60 17.76 3.92 12.38
CA HIS A 60 18.80 4.88 12.75
C HIS A 60 19.05 5.98 11.70
N PRO A 61 19.12 5.70 10.38
CA PRO A 61 19.33 6.74 9.37
C PRO A 61 18.19 7.77 9.26
N TYR A 62 17.00 7.43 9.76
CA TYR A 62 15.78 8.21 9.54
C TYR A 62 15.38 9.08 10.74
N LEU A 63 16.14 9.06 11.84
CA LEU A 63 15.81 9.81 13.06
C LEU A 63 15.75 11.33 12.84
N ASP A 64 16.57 11.89 11.94
CA ASP A 64 16.43 13.29 11.49
C ASP A 64 15.47 13.38 10.29
N LEU A 65 14.17 13.40 10.58
CA LEU A 65 13.12 13.55 9.57
C LEU A 65 13.22 14.85 8.75
N GLY A 66 13.86 15.89 9.28
CA GLY A 66 14.06 17.16 8.57
C GLY A 66 14.98 17.04 7.35
N SER A 67 15.78 15.96 7.29
CA SER A 67 16.67 15.62 6.18
C SER A 67 15.99 14.73 5.11
N VAL A 68 14.83 14.14 5.42
CA VAL A 68 14.13 13.17 4.58
C VAL A 68 12.83 13.77 4.05
N ARG A 69 12.66 13.81 2.72
CA ARG A 69 11.37 14.20 2.11
C ARG A 69 10.35 13.08 2.30
N HIS A 70 9.19 13.43 2.86
CA HIS A 70 8.09 12.52 3.14
C HIS A 70 6.74 13.25 3.02
N ASP A 71 5.62 12.51 3.08
CA ASP A 71 4.27 13.00 2.76
C ASP A 71 3.72 14.10 3.71
N TYR A 72 4.36 14.31 4.86
CA TYR A 72 3.95 15.32 5.84
C TYR A 72 4.89 16.53 5.86
N PRO A 73 4.43 17.74 6.22
CA PRO A 73 3.06 18.05 6.62
C PRO A 73 2.08 18.04 5.43
N VAL A 74 0.81 17.89 5.73
CA VAL A 74 -0.29 17.86 4.75
C VAL A 74 -0.94 19.23 4.68
N CYS A 75 -1.25 19.69 3.48
CA CYS A 75 -1.97 20.93 3.21
C CYS A 75 -3.44 20.64 2.89
N LEU A 76 -4.34 21.23 3.67
CA LEU A 76 -5.80 21.09 3.57
C LEU A 76 -6.43 22.39 3.05
N ASP A 77 -7.21 22.32 1.97
CA ASP A 77 -8.10 23.40 1.53
C ASP A 77 -9.51 23.16 2.09
N GLU A 78 -9.81 23.75 3.24
CA GLU A 78 -11.14 23.66 3.88
C GLU A 78 -12.25 24.34 3.06
N GLN A 79 -11.88 25.17 2.08
CA GLN A 79 -12.77 25.86 1.16
C GLN A 79 -12.67 25.28 -0.27
N ALA A 80 -12.09 24.09 -0.42
CA ALA A 80 -12.13 23.35 -1.67
C ALA A 80 -13.60 23.12 -2.06
N GLY A 81 -13.94 23.52 -3.28
CA GLY A 81 -15.26 23.26 -3.87
C GLY A 81 -15.39 21.78 -4.22
N ALA A 82 -15.19 21.45 -5.49
CA ALA A 82 -15.20 20.07 -6.01
C ALA A 82 -13.79 19.48 -6.23
N THR A 83 -12.74 20.15 -5.74
CA THR A 83 -11.33 19.75 -5.90
C THR A 83 -10.87 18.89 -4.74
N VAL A 84 -9.80 18.10 -4.95
CA VAL A 84 -9.16 17.29 -3.90
C VAL A 84 -8.75 18.21 -2.75
N PRO A 85 -9.33 18.04 -1.55
CA PRO A 85 -9.12 18.98 -0.45
C PRO A 85 -7.74 18.82 0.21
N VAL A 86 -7.01 17.74 -0.07
CA VAL A 86 -5.84 17.32 0.70
C VAL A 86 -4.66 17.02 -0.23
N GLN A 87 -3.49 17.60 0.03
CA GLN A 87 -2.25 17.32 -0.70
C GLN A 87 -1.03 17.40 0.22
N SER A 88 0.05 16.69 -0.07
CA SER A 88 1.29 16.82 0.71
C SER A 88 2.01 18.14 0.42
N LEU A 89 2.78 18.65 1.38
CA LEU A 89 3.66 19.81 1.15
C LEU A 89 4.66 19.52 0.03
N THR A 90 5.20 18.30 -0.05
CA THR A 90 6.12 17.86 -1.12
C THR A 90 5.49 18.01 -2.50
N GLN A 91 4.27 17.49 -2.70
CA GLN A 91 3.56 17.59 -3.98
C GLN A 91 3.33 19.06 -4.35
N LEU A 92 2.86 19.87 -3.39
CA LEU A 92 2.63 21.30 -3.59
C LEU A 92 3.93 22.03 -4.00
N MET A 93 5.05 21.74 -3.33
CA MET A 93 6.34 22.37 -3.65
C MET A 93 6.86 21.94 -5.03
N ASP A 94 6.73 20.66 -5.37
CA ASP A 94 7.14 20.14 -6.68
C ASP A 94 6.29 20.73 -7.82
N GLU A 95 4.98 20.94 -7.61
CA GLU A 95 4.11 21.66 -8.54
C GLU A 95 4.50 23.14 -8.68
N LEU A 96 4.79 23.82 -7.57
CA LEU A 96 5.27 25.20 -7.62
C LEU A 96 6.56 25.34 -8.41
N ILE A 97 7.52 24.42 -8.20
CA ILE A 97 8.79 24.41 -8.94
C ILE A 97 8.52 24.17 -10.42
N LYS A 98 7.68 23.21 -10.80
CA LYS A 98 7.30 22.95 -12.20
C LYS A 98 6.69 24.17 -12.89
N HIS A 99 5.90 24.96 -12.18
CA HIS A 99 5.24 26.16 -12.72
C HIS A 99 6.13 27.42 -12.73
N THR A 100 7.21 27.46 -11.95
CA THR A 100 8.07 28.65 -11.81
C THR A 100 9.45 28.51 -12.41
N ALA A 101 10.03 27.31 -12.42
CA ALA A 101 11.40 27.10 -12.85
C ALA A 101 11.48 27.12 -14.39
N ALA A 102 12.15 28.14 -14.93
CA ALA A 102 12.63 28.13 -16.31
C ALA A 102 13.83 27.18 -16.46
N ALA A 103 14.11 26.69 -17.68
CA ALA A 103 15.30 25.89 -17.93
C ALA A 103 16.59 26.70 -17.73
N GLY A 104 17.59 26.12 -17.05
CA GLY A 104 18.91 26.73 -16.81
C GLY A 104 19.24 26.97 -15.32
N ASP A 105 20.37 27.63 -15.06
CA ASP A 105 20.93 27.82 -13.70
C ASP A 105 19.99 28.58 -12.75
N GLU A 106 19.15 29.47 -13.28
CA GLU A 106 18.19 30.22 -12.47
C GLU A 106 17.08 29.32 -11.91
N GLY A 107 16.62 28.35 -12.70
CA GLY A 107 15.62 27.37 -12.29
C GLY A 107 16.15 26.41 -11.23
N GLU A 108 17.37 25.92 -11.40
CA GLU A 108 18.03 25.05 -10.40
C GLU A 108 18.28 25.78 -9.08
N ARG A 109 18.64 27.07 -9.14
CA ARG A 109 18.77 27.92 -7.94
C ARG A 109 17.43 28.13 -7.23
N LEU A 110 16.36 28.43 -7.97
CA LEU A 110 15.02 28.54 -7.40
C LEU A 110 14.60 27.24 -6.71
N LYS A 111 14.79 26.10 -7.38
CA LYS A 111 14.51 24.76 -6.85
C LYS A 111 15.23 24.52 -5.53
N ARG A 112 16.53 24.81 -5.44
CA ARG A 112 17.30 24.70 -4.18
C ARG A 112 16.73 25.59 -3.06
N HIS A 113 16.38 26.84 -3.37
CA HIS A 113 15.80 27.74 -2.38
C HIS A 113 14.44 27.26 -1.88
N VAL A 114 13.59 26.73 -2.77
CA VAL A 114 12.28 26.17 -2.40
C VAL A 114 12.44 24.91 -1.55
N TYR A 115 13.38 24.01 -1.86
CA TYR A 115 13.63 22.83 -1.01
C TYR A 115 14.20 23.19 0.37
N GLN A 116 15.06 24.21 0.46
CA GLN A 116 15.50 24.73 1.76
C GLN A 116 14.32 25.29 2.56
N LEU A 117 13.40 26.01 1.92
CA LEU A 117 12.18 26.48 2.55
C LEU A 117 11.29 25.33 3.02
N GLU A 118 11.10 24.30 2.20
CA GLU A 118 10.33 23.10 2.53
C GLU A 118 10.86 22.43 3.82
N SER A 119 12.18 22.26 3.95
CA SER A 119 12.81 21.69 5.15
C SER A 119 12.56 22.53 6.40
N VAL A 120 12.61 23.87 6.29
CA VAL A 120 12.31 24.77 7.43
C VAL A 120 10.83 24.72 7.81
N ILE A 121 9.91 24.70 6.84
CA ILE A 121 8.47 24.58 7.11
C ILE A 121 8.18 23.26 7.86
N ARG A 122 8.78 22.14 7.45
CA ARG A 122 8.64 20.83 8.13
C ARG A 122 9.03 20.93 9.60
N LYS A 123 10.21 21.48 9.89
CA LYS A 123 10.70 21.68 11.27
C LYS A 123 9.76 22.56 12.09
N LEU A 124 9.23 23.64 11.50
CA LEU A 124 8.26 24.50 12.18
C LEU A 124 6.95 23.76 12.50
N THR A 125 6.47 22.92 11.59
CA THR A 125 5.24 22.14 11.82
C THR A 125 5.40 21.06 12.89
N GLU A 126 6.57 20.42 12.98
CA GLU A 126 6.88 19.47 14.06
C GLU A 126 6.90 20.13 15.44
N THR A 127 7.32 21.40 15.52
CA THR A 127 7.29 22.17 16.78
C THR A 127 5.90 22.68 17.17
N GLY A 128 4.84 22.31 16.44
CA GLY A 128 3.45 22.66 16.77
C GLY A 128 3.04 24.08 16.38
N ALA A 129 3.73 24.71 15.42
CA ALA A 129 3.34 26.02 14.91
C ALA A 129 2.02 25.93 14.12
N ALA A 130 0.89 26.14 14.80
CA ALA A 130 -0.43 26.15 14.19
C ALA A 130 -0.66 27.43 13.37
N ALA A 131 -0.34 27.39 12.08
CA ALA A 131 -0.57 28.50 11.16
C ALA A 131 -0.92 27.99 9.75
N GLY A 132 -1.59 28.84 8.97
CA GLY A 132 -1.78 28.61 7.54
C GLY A 132 -0.44 28.58 6.79
N LEU A 133 -0.43 27.95 5.62
CA LEU A 133 0.74 27.78 4.77
C LEU A 133 1.43 29.11 4.46
N LEU A 134 0.67 30.17 4.20
CA LEU A 134 1.23 31.50 3.92
C LEU A 134 1.95 32.09 5.14
N GLY A 135 1.41 31.87 6.34
CA GLY A 135 2.05 32.30 7.59
C GLY A 135 3.35 31.52 7.85
N LEU A 136 3.32 30.20 7.70
CA LEU A 136 4.52 29.35 7.83
C LEU A 136 5.57 29.67 6.78
N TRP A 137 5.15 29.96 5.55
CA TRP A 137 6.03 30.39 4.46
C TRP A 137 6.78 31.67 4.84
N ASP A 138 6.06 32.68 5.33
CA ASP A 138 6.66 33.97 5.70
C ASP A 138 7.61 33.85 6.90
N LEU A 139 7.31 32.97 7.87
CA LEU A 139 8.20 32.64 8.99
C LEU A 139 9.47 31.90 8.52
N ALA A 140 9.30 30.88 7.68
CA ALA A 140 10.42 30.10 7.15
C ALA A 140 11.35 30.96 6.27
N ALA A 141 10.78 31.81 5.41
CA ALA A 141 11.55 32.74 4.59
C ALA A 141 12.36 33.72 5.45
N LYS A 142 11.78 34.26 6.53
CA LYS A 142 12.50 35.10 7.49
C LYS A 142 13.66 34.35 8.15
N SER A 143 13.42 33.13 8.61
CA SER A 143 14.45 32.28 9.23
C SER A 143 15.64 32.03 8.29
N LEU A 144 15.37 31.66 7.03
CA LEU A 144 16.42 31.47 6.02
C LEU A 144 17.22 32.74 5.73
N THR A 145 16.54 33.90 5.62
CA THR A 145 17.23 35.17 5.39
C THR A 145 18.04 35.65 6.60
N GLY A 146 17.62 35.30 7.82
CA GLY A 146 18.31 35.67 9.07
C GLY A 146 19.48 34.75 9.42
N ALA A 147 19.40 33.46 9.06
CA ALA A 147 20.45 32.46 9.31
C ALA A 147 21.60 32.55 8.28
N ALA A 148 21.34 33.09 7.09
CA ALA A 148 22.36 33.24 6.06
C ALA A 148 23.37 34.34 6.43
N GLN A 149 24.58 33.96 6.85
CA GLN A 149 25.78 34.83 6.95
C GLN A 149 26.27 35.32 5.55
N HIS A 150 25.36 35.49 4.60
CA HIS A 150 25.66 35.74 3.19
C HIS A 150 25.64 37.23 2.85
N ASP A 151 26.31 37.56 1.74
CA ASP A 151 26.30 38.87 1.10
C ASP A 151 24.87 39.36 0.80
N ARG A 152 24.62 40.68 0.89
CA ARG A 152 23.27 41.28 0.77
C ARG A 152 22.57 40.88 -0.54
N ASP A 153 23.33 40.82 -1.63
CA ASP A 153 22.81 40.47 -2.96
C ASP A 153 22.24 39.05 -3.01
N LYS A 154 22.83 38.09 -2.29
CA LYS A 154 22.34 36.71 -2.22
C LYS A 154 21.06 36.60 -1.39
N GLN A 155 20.93 37.41 -0.34
CA GLN A 155 19.72 37.47 0.48
C GLN A 155 18.55 38.08 -0.29
N ASP A 156 18.81 39.12 -1.09
CA ASP A 156 17.79 39.76 -1.93
C ASP A 156 17.33 38.81 -3.05
N LEU A 157 18.26 38.09 -3.68
CA LEU A 157 17.95 37.06 -4.67
C LEU A 157 17.13 35.89 -4.07
N LEU A 158 17.46 35.45 -2.86
CA LEU A 158 16.68 34.45 -2.11
C LEU A 158 15.26 34.95 -1.87
N ARG A 159 15.10 36.18 -1.37
CA ARG A 159 13.80 36.79 -1.11
C ARG A 159 12.96 36.93 -2.39
N GLU A 160 13.57 37.34 -3.50
CA GLU A 160 12.90 37.46 -4.79
C GLU A 160 12.38 36.11 -5.27
N ASN A 161 13.24 35.09 -5.27
CA ASN A 161 12.89 33.72 -5.70
C ASN A 161 11.74 33.13 -4.88
N LEU A 162 11.81 33.24 -3.55
CA LEU A 162 10.74 32.76 -2.67
C LEU A 162 9.44 33.56 -2.87
N SER A 163 9.52 34.88 -3.12
CA SER A 163 8.33 35.70 -3.39
C SER A 163 7.65 35.34 -4.72
N LYS A 164 8.42 34.95 -5.75
CA LYS A 164 7.89 34.47 -7.03
C LYS A 164 7.07 33.19 -6.83
N ALA A 165 7.62 32.21 -6.11
CA ALA A 165 6.91 30.97 -5.80
C ALA A 165 5.67 31.21 -4.93
N ARG A 166 5.79 32.06 -3.89
CA ARG A 166 4.68 32.39 -2.98
C ARG A 166 3.45 32.96 -3.70
N ARG A 167 3.63 33.75 -4.77
CA ARG A 167 2.53 34.38 -5.52
C ARG A 167 1.63 33.38 -6.25
N LEU A 168 2.10 32.16 -6.50
CA LEU A 168 1.28 31.12 -7.11
C LEU A 168 0.30 30.47 -6.12
N ILE A 169 0.57 30.58 -4.81
CA ILE A 169 -0.33 30.10 -3.77
C ILE A 169 -1.48 31.11 -3.60
N LYS A 170 -2.63 30.81 -4.23
CA LYS A 170 -3.79 31.71 -4.28
C LYS A 170 -4.60 31.76 -2.98
N ARG A 171 -4.54 30.70 -2.17
CA ARG A 171 -5.33 30.52 -0.95
C ARG A 171 -4.43 30.09 0.18
N ASP A 172 -4.77 30.50 1.40
CA ASP A 172 -4.08 30.01 2.59
C ASP A 172 -4.62 28.62 2.93
N LEU A 173 -3.73 27.63 2.89
CA LEU A 173 -4.06 26.23 3.18
C LEU A 173 -3.73 25.93 4.64
N THR A 174 -4.58 25.16 5.30
CA THR A 174 -4.27 24.71 6.66
C THR A 174 -3.20 23.63 6.60
N VAL A 175 -2.09 23.80 7.32
CA VAL A 175 -0.99 22.84 7.34
C VAL A 175 -1.10 21.97 8.58
N LEU A 176 -1.04 20.65 8.39
CA LEU A 176 -1.21 19.63 9.41
C LEU A 176 0.07 18.79 9.54
N GLY A 177 0.66 18.76 10.73
CA GLY A 177 1.74 17.84 11.06
C GLY A 177 1.25 16.38 11.13
N CYS A 178 2.16 15.42 11.29
CA CYS A 178 1.80 14.02 11.48
C CYS A 178 1.38 13.76 12.93
N GLU A 179 0.19 14.22 13.33
CA GLU A 179 -0.29 14.16 14.71
C GLU A 179 -1.68 13.48 14.84
N GLY A 180 -2.08 13.22 16.08
CA GLY A 180 -3.40 12.66 16.39
C GLY A 180 -4.53 13.64 16.00
N GLY A 181 -5.47 13.19 15.17
CA GLY A 181 -6.62 13.99 14.70
C GLY A 181 -6.58 14.38 13.22
N VAL A 182 -5.43 14.18 12.53
CA VAL A 182 -5.32 14.48 11.10
C VAL A 182 -6.32 13.67 10.27
N ALA A 183 -6.47 12.38 10.57
CA ALA A 183 -7.40 11.50 9.86
C ALA A 183 -8.85 12.00 9.93
N GLU A 184 -9.29 12.51 11.10
CA GLU A 184 -10.64 13.08 11.25
C GLU A 184 -10.81 14.35 10.41
N ARG A 185 -9.81 15.22 10.37
CA ARG A 185 -9.85 16.44 9.57
C ARG A 185 -9.89 16.14 8.07
N ILE A 186 -9.11 15.16 7.61
CA ILE A 186 -9.16 14.67 6.23
C ILE A 186 -10.54 14.09 5.93
N LEU A 187 -11.07 13.20 6.78
CA LEU A 187 -12.41 12.64 6.60
C LEU A 187 -13.49 13.72 6.51
N ARG A 188 -13.45 14.73 7.38
CA ARG A 188 -14.43 15.82 7.38
C ARG A 188 -14.40 16.62 6.08
N ALA A 189 -13.20 16.93 5.58
CA ALA A 189 -13.03 17.67 4.34
C ALA A 189 -13.50 16.86 3.12
N GLU A 190 -13.10 15.59 3.04
CA GLU A 190 -13.50 14.66 1.97
C GLU A 190 -15.02 14.40 1.99
N ALA A 191 -15.62 14.21 3.17
CA ALA A 191 -17.07 14.01 3.31
C ALA A 191 -17.87 15.23 2.87
N ALA A 192 -17.40 16.44 3.22
CA ALA A 192 -18.04 17.68 2.75
C ALA A 192 -17.92 17.85 1.23
N ALA A 193 -16.77 17.50 0.64
CA ALA A 193 -16.57 17.52 -0.80
C ALA A 193 -17.46 16.49 -1.53
N ASP A 194 -17.50 15.23 -1.06
CA ASP A 194 -18.35 14.17 -1.63
C ASP A 194 -19.83 14.56 -1.57
N TRP A 195 -20.30 15.09 -0.44
CA TRP A 195 -21.70 15.49 -0.28
C TRP A 195 -22.10 16.60 -1.26
N ARG A 196 -21.23 17.59 -1.49
CA ARG A 196 -21.50 18.69 -2.45
C ARG A 196 -21.62 18.18 -3.88
N VAL A 197 -20.73 17.27 -4.27
CA VAL A 197 -20.74 16.63 -5.60
C VAL A 197 -22.01 15.79 -5.76
N ARG A 198 -22.32 14.96 -4.76
CA ARG A 198 -23.50 14.09 -4.75
C ARG A 198 -24.82 14.86 -4.88
N CYS A 199 -24.92 16.03 -4.24
CA CYS A 199 -26.14 16.82 -4.23
C CYS A 199 -26.26 17.83 -5.39
N ALA A 200 -25.25 17.96 -6.26
CA ALA A 200 -25.18 19.03 -7.25
C ALA A 200 -26.35 19.04 -8.24
N ASP A 201 -26.67 17.88 -8.81
CA ASP A 201 -27.78 17.76 -9.77
C ASP A 201 -29.13 17.73 -9.05
N TRP A 202 -29.21 17.02 -7.91
CA TRP A 202 -30.41 16.93 -7.09
C TRP A 202 -30.93 18.29 -6.64
N ARG A 203 -30.04 19.23 -6.27
CA ARG A 203 -30.42 20.59 -5.89
C ARG A 203 -31.25 21.30 -6.96
N LYS A 204 -30.89 21.13 -8.23
CA LYS A 204 -31.59 21.77 -9.35
C LYS A 204 -32.98 21.16 -9.52
N GLU A 205 -33.08 19.84 -9.43
CA GLU A 205 -34.37 19.13 -9.49
C GLU A 205 -35.30 19.54 -8.33
N LEU A 206 -34.78 19.56 -7.11
CA LEU A 206 -35.54 19.95 -5.92
C LEU A 206 -36.04 21.39 -6.02
N ALA A 207 -35.19 22.33 -6.47
CA ALA A 207 -35.59 23.71 -6.68
C ALA A 207 -36.68 23.85 -7.75
N ALA A 208 -36.58 23.10 -8.86
CA ALA A 208 -37.58 23.10 -9.91
C ALA A 208 -38.93 22.54 -9.43
N LEU A 209 -38.92 21.42 -8.70
CA LEU A 209 -40.14 20.83 -8.13
C LEU A 209 -40.82 21.79 -7.14
N MET A 210 -40.04 22.42 -6.25
CA MET A 210 -40.57 23.39 -5.29
C MET A 210 -41.18 24.61 -6.00
N GLN A 211 -40.55 25.09 -7.07
CA GLN A 211 -41.09 26.18 -7.89
C GLN A 211 -42.39 25.77 -8.57
N GLN A 212 -42.46 24.58 -9.19
CA GLN A 212 -43.69 24.09 -9.84
C GLN A 212 -44.87 24.00 -8.87
N LEU A 213 -44.65 23.51 -7.65
CA LEU A 213 -45.70 23.48 -6.63
C LEU A 213 -46.12 24.89 -6.19
N GLN A 214 -45.18 25.81 -6.06
CA GLN A 214 -45.47 27.21 -5.75
C GLN A 214 -46.28 27.86 -6.88
N ASP A 215 -45.94 27.62 -8.14
CA ASP A 215 -46.66 28.14 -9.30
C ASP A 215 -48.12 27.64 -9.34
N ILE A 216 -48.37 26.38 -8.95
CA ILE A 216 -49.74 25.84 -8.84
C ILE A 216 -50.54 26.58 -7.76
N LEU A 217 -49.94 26.85 -6.61
CA LEU A 217 -50.59 27.60 -5.52
C LEU A 217 -50.80 29.07 -5.89
N ASP A 218 -49.83 29.69 -6.56
CA ASP A 218 -49.91 31.08 -7.00
C ASP A 218 -50.97 31.23 -8.10
N ALA A 219 -51.10 30.26 -9.02
CA ALA A 219 -52.16 30.22 -10.01
C ALA A 219 -53.56 30.11 -9.37
N ASP A 220 -53.75 29.24 -8.35
CA ASP A 220 -55.00 29.15 -7.58
C ASP A 220 -55.27 30.44 -6.79
N PHE A 221 -54.23 31.03 -6.18
CA PHE A 221 -54.35 32.28 -5.44
C PHE A 221 -54.73 33.44 -6.35
N ASN A 222 -54.11 33.60 -7.51
CA ASN A 222 -54.43 34.66 -8.48
C ASN A 222 -55.88 34.59 -8.99
N GLN A 223 -56.49 33.40 -8.95
CA GLN A 223 -57.90 33.20 -9.29
C GLN A 223 -58.86 33.42 -8.11
N SER A 224 -58.34 33.61 -6.89
CA SER A 224 -59.13 33.81 -5.67
C SER A 224 -59.76 35.21 -5.58
N PRO A 225 -60.93 35.35 -4.91
CA PRO A 225 -61.55 36.65 -4.64
C PRO A 225 -60.66 37.53 -3.76
N GLU A 226 -59.80 36.94 -2.92
CA GLU A 226 -58.82 37.66 -2.12
C GLU A 226 -57.77 38.36 -2.99
N ALA A 227 -57.24 37.68 -4.02
CA ALA A 227 -56.27 38.28 -4.96
C ALA A 227 -56.90 39.31 -5.90
N ARG A 228 -58.18 39.14 -6.25
CA ARG A 228 -58.98 40.09 -7.05
C ARG A 228 -59.49 41.28 -6.24
N SER A 229 -59.26 41.31 -4.93
CA SER A 229 -59.71 42.42 -4.09
C SER A 229 -58.96 43.71 -4.41
N ALA A 230 -59.67 44.83 -4.35
CA ALA A 230 -59.09 46.17 -4.57
C ALA A 230 -57.85 46.45 -3.69
N ASN A 231 -57.81 45.87 -2.48
CA ASN A 231 -56.74 46.06 -1.50
C ASN A 231 -55.47 45.23 -1.82
N HIS A 232 -55.63 44.09 -2.49
CA HIS A 232 -54.50 43.28 -2.96
C HIS A 232 -53.96 43.83 -4.28
N LEU A 233 -54.86 44.22 -5.21
CA LEU A 233 -54.50 44.83 -6.49
C LEU A 233 -53.66 46.10 -6.31
N SER A 234 -54.07 46.99 -5.40
CA SER A 234 -53.34 48.23 -5.07
C SER A 234 -51.95 47.98 -4.46
N LYS A 235 -51.81 46.95 -3.61
CA LYS A 235 -50.52 46.56 -3.04
C LYS A 235 -49.60 45.91 -4.06
N SER A 236 -50.16 45.14 -4.99
CA SER A 236 -49.41 44.40 -6.01
C SER A 236 -48.94 45.27 -7.18
N SER A 237 -49.65 46.35 -7.52
CA SER A 237 -49.31 47.21 -8.67
C SER A 237 -48.14 48.15 -8.40
N GLY A 238 -47.78 48.40 -7.13
CA GLY A 238 -46.65 49.26 -6.74
C GLY A 238 -46.79 50.74 -7.15
N THR A 239 -47.92 51.13 -7.73
CA THR A 239 -48.22 52.46 -8.25
C THR A 239 -49.00 53.27 -7.21
N THR A 240 -48.47 54.41 -6.78
CA THR A 240 -49.20 55.42 -6.00
C THR A 240 -49.98 56.41 -6.88
N ASP A 241 -50.39 55.98 -8.07
CA ASP A 241 -51.14 56.81 -9.01
C ASP A 241 -52.63 56.73 -8.72
N HIS A 242 -53.28 57.89 -8.59
CA HIS A 242 -54.72 58.01 -8.32
C HIS A 242 -55.59 57.80 -9.58
N GLU A 243 -54.99 57.51 -10.74
CA GLU A 243 -55.71 57.33 -12.01
C GLU A 243 -56.33 55.92 -12.18
N ILE A 244 -55.94 54.94 -11.36
CA ILE A 244 -56.47 53.56 -11.44
C ILE A 244 -57.50 53.34 -10.33
N ASP A 245 -58.77 53.17 -10.69
CA ASP A 245 -59.83 52.76 -9.75
C ASP A 245 -59.79 51.23 -9.55
N PHE A 246 -59.06 50.81 -8.52
CA PHE A 246 -58.94 49.39 -8.12
C PHE A 246 -60.28 48.79 -7.65
N GLY A 247 -61.29 49.61 -7.32
CA GLY A 247 -62.65 49.17 -7.01
C GLY A 247 -63.42 48.72 -8.25
N GLU A 248 -63.37 49.51 -9.34
CA GLU A 248 -63.95 49.11 -10.63
C GLU A 248 -63.21 47.90 -11.22
N LEU A 249 -61.88 47.88 -11.16
CA LEU A 249 -61.05 46.76 -11.64
C LEU A 249 -61.36 45.44 -10.93
N SER A 250 -61.52 45.48 -9.61
CA SER A 250 -61.98 44.36 -8.78
C SER A 250 -63.38 43.88 -9.22
N SER A 251 -64.29 44.80 -9.53
CA SER A 251 -65.66 44.46 -9.99
C SER A 251 -65.68 43.79 -11.38
N ILE A 252 -64.82 44.24 -12.29
CA ILE A 252 -64.67 43.68 -13.65
C ILE A 252 -64.07 42.26 -13.58
N LEU A 253 -63.03 42.06 -12.75
CA LEU A 253 -62.42 40.75 -12.56
C LEU A 253 -63.37 39.76 -11.85
N ALA A 254 -64.25 40.26 -10.96
CA ALA A 254 -65.27 39.44 -10.31
C ALA A 254 -66.39 38.99 -11.28
N ALA A 255 -66.65 39.74 -12.35
CA ALA A 255 -67.63 39.36 -13.38
C ALA A 255 -67.13 38.20 -14.27
N SER A 256 -65.81 37.99 -14.39
CA SER A 256 -65.21 36.86 -15.10
C SER A 256 -65.24 35.58 -14.24
N LYS A 257 -66.36 34.84 -14.32
CA LYS A 257 -66.50 33.51 -13.68
C LYS A 257 -65.76 32.45 -14.49
N GLN A 258 -64.52 32.16 -14.11
CA GLN A 258 -63.92 30.86 -14.37
C GLN A 258 -63.67 30.19 -13.02
N ASP A 259 -64.46 29.15 -12.72
CA ASP A 259 -64.37 28.35 -11.50
C ASP A 259 -63.28 27.27 -11.67
N PHE A 260 -62.01 27.68 -11.72
CA PHE A 260 -60.87 26.77 -11.69
C PHE A 260 -60.17 26.82 -10.32
N ARG A 261 -60.95 26.63 -9.25
CA ARG A 261 -60.42 26.45 -7.88
C ARG A 261 -59.85 25.05 -7.72
N LEU A 262 -58.67 24.94 -7.11
CA LEU A 262 -58.18 23.65 -6.64
C LEU A 262 -59.11 23.12 -5.54
N PRO A 263 -59.42 21.81 -5.54
CA PRO A 263 -60.08 21.17 -4.40
C PRO A 263 -59.31 21.44 -3.10
N ALA A 264 -60.04 21.67 -2.00
CA ALA A 264 -59.42 22.02 -0.71
C ALA A 264 -58.40 20.97 -0.24
N GLU A 265 -58.70 19.68 -0.45
CA GLU A 265 -57.81 18.56 -0.12
C GLU A 265 -56.51 18.61 -0.93
N ARG A 266 -56.61 18.87 -2.25
CA ARG A 266 -55.44 19.03 -3.12
C ARG A 266 -54.58 20.24 -2.72
N ARG A 267 -55.20 21.38 -2.42
CA ARG A 267 -54.47 22.58 -1.96
C ARG A 267 -53.76 22.32 -0.62
N SER A 268 -54.43 21.65 0.33
CA SER A 268 -53.82 21.27 1.61
C SER A 268 -52.61 20.37 1.40
N ARG A 269 -52.75 19.33 0.56
CA ARG A 269 -51.69 18.37 0.21
C ARG A 269 -50.47 19.06 -0.41
N ILE A 270 -50.67 19.95 -1.39
CA ILE A 270 -49.57 20.70 -2.02
C ILE A 270 -48.88 21.61 -1.01
N THR A 271 -49.64 22.30 -0.15
CA THR A 271 -49.08 23.20 0.87
C THR A 271 -48.23 22.45 1.90
N GLU A 272 -48.74 21.33 2.41
CA GLU A 272 -48.02 20.47 3.37
C GLU A 272 -46.76 19.85 2.75
N THR A 273 -46.87 19.40 1.49
CA THR A 273 -45.74 18.88 0.73
C THR A 273 -44.65 19.94 0.61
N LEU A 274 -45.00 21.16 0.17
CA LEU A 274 -44.05 22.25 -0.01
C LEU A 274 -43.39 22.68 1.33
N GLN A 275 -44.14 22.69 2.43
CA GLN A 275 -43.60 22.95 3.77
C GLN A 275 -42.56 21.88 4.17
N THR A 276 -42.86 20.61 3.93
CA THR A 276 -41.95 19.49 4.19
C THR A 276 -40.66 19.62 3.38
N LEU A 277 -40.77 19.95 2.08
CA LEU A 277 -39.61 20.17 1.22
C LEU A 277 -38.75 21.36 1.70
N LYS A 278 -39.36 22.51 2.02
CA LYS A 278 -38.66 23.71 2.53
C LYS A 278 -37.92 23.44 3.84
N ARG A 279 -38.46 22.59 4.72
CA ARG A 279 -37.83 22.23 6.00
C ARG A 279 -36.50 21.48 5.82
N VAL A 280 -36.40 20.64 4.79
CA VAL A 280 -35.26 19.73 4.57
C VAL A 280 -34.30 20.27 3.51
N GLN A 281 -34.75 21.16 2.61
CA GLN A 281 -33.94 21.81 1.57
C GLN A 281 -32.55 22.31 2.03
N PRO A 282 -32.37 22.92 3.22
CA PRO A 282 -31.06 23.42 3.66
C PRO A 282 -29.97 22.36 3.78
N ILE A 283 -30.32 21.07 3.95
CA ILE A 283 -29.36 19.95 3.99
C ILE A 283 -28.57 19.82 2.69
N PHE A 284 -29.21 20.18 1.57
CA PHE A 284 -28.62 20.05 0.24
C PHE A 284 -27.87 21.30 -0.20
N ALA A 285 -27.84 22.38 0.59
CA ALA A 285 -27.31 23.68 0.18
C ALA A 285 -25.77 23.72 0.08
N GLU A 286 -25.24 24.66 -0.72
CA GLU A 286 -23.80 24.81 -0.98
C GLU A 286 -23.00 25.37 0.21
N SER A 287 -23.66 26.17 1.06
CA SER A 287 -23.06 26.84 2.22
C SER A 287 -23.96 26.69 3.43
N SER A 288 -23.69 25.69 4.26
CA SER A 288 -24.27 25.56 5.60
C SER A 288 -23.38 26.25 6.64
N ALA A 289 -22.80 27.40 6.32
CA ALA A 289 -22.03 28.18 7.28
C ALA A 289 -22.99 28.87 8.27
N GLY A 290 -23.09 28.33 9.48
CA GLY A 290 -23.63 29.05 10.65
C GLY A 290 -25.13 28.89 10.94
N GLN A 291 -25.86 28.00 10.26
CA GLN A 291 -27.19 27.60 10.70
C GLN A 291 -27.13 26.23 11.38
N THR A 292 -27.45 26.21 12.68
CA THR A 292 -27.71 24.99 13.46
C THR A 292 -29.03 24.39 12.98
N LEU A 293 -28.99 23.72 11.83
CA LEU A 293 -30.08 22.83 11.44
C LEU A 293 -30.16 21.71 12.48
N PRO A 294 -31.36 21.16 12.77
CA PRO A 294 -31.46 19.91 13.53
C PRO A 294 -30.69 18.75 12.88
N PHE A 295 -30.25 18.93 11.62
CA PHE A 295 -29.47 18.02 10.78
C PHE A 295 -28.20 18.68 10.20
N ALA A 296 -27.32 19.23 11.05
CA ALA A 296 -25.99 19.67 10.59
C ALA A 296 -25.20 18.48 10.01
N LEU A 297 -24.67 18.64 8.80
CA LEU A 297 -24.03 17.54 8.06
C LEU A 297 -22.66 17.92 7.49
N PRO A 298 -21.68 16.98 7.55
CA PRO A 298 -21.73 15.76 8.34
C PRO A 298 -21.47 16.07 9.83
N ALA A 299 -22.44 15.80 10.70
CA ALA A 299 -22.19 15.77 12.15
C ALA A 299 -21.35 14.52 12.47
N ILE A 300 -20.30 14.71 13.26
CA ILE A 300 -19.44 13.61 13.72
C ILE A 300 -19.92 13.21 15.11
N CYS A 301 -20.40 11.97 15.24
CA CYS A 301 -20.77 11.36 16.50
C CYS A 301 -19.53 10.83 17.23
N ALA A 302 -19.57 10.83 18.56
CA ALA A 302 -18.47 10.38 19.42
C ALA A 302 -18.70 8.98 20.03
N SER A 303 -19.87 8.38 19.80
CA SER A 303 -20.17 7.02 20.27
C SER A 303 -21.02 6.23 19.28
N ALA A 304 -20.90 4.90 19.32
CA ALA A 304 -21.67 3.99 18.47
C ALA A 304 -23.20 4.12 18.70
N ALA A 305 -23.62 4.26 19.96
CA ALA A 305 -25.04 4.41 20.30
C ALA A 305 -25.64 5.72 19.75
N GLU A 306 -24.90 6.83 19.86
CA GLU A 306 -25.29 8.12 19.26
C GLU A 306 -25.41 8.01 17.74
N ALA A 307 -24.43 7.37 17.08
CA ALA A 307 -24.45 7.20 15.63
C ALA A 307 -25.65 6.38 15.14
N LEU A 308 -25.99 5.29 15.84
CA LEU A 308 -27.16 4.46 15.52
C LEU A 308 -28.47 5.23 15.70
N HIS A 309 -28.63 5.94 16.81
CA HIS A 309 -29.80 6.76 17.06
C HIS A 309 -29.94 7.84 15.97
N ARG A 310 -28.83 8.49 15.64
CA ARG A 310 -28.79 9.52 14.61
C ARG A 310 -29.15 9.00 13.23
N GLN A 311 -28.65 7.81 12.87
CA GLN A 311 -29.00 7.16 11.62
C GLN A 311 -30.52 6.91 11.54
N GLN A 312 -31.14 6.46 12.63
CA GLN A 312 -32.59 6.23 12.68
C GLN A 312 -33.38 7.54 12.49
N GLU A 313 -32.96 8.63 13.16
CA GLU A 313 -33.57 9.95 12.99
C GLU A 313 -33.50 10.45 11.54
N ILE A 314 -32.31 10.36 10.93
CA ILE A 314 -32.09 10.78 9.54
C ILE A 314 -32.96 9.95 8.60
N MET A 315 -32.98 8.62 8.75
CA MET A 315 -33.77 7.76 7.88
C MET A 315 -35.27 8.03 8.02
N GLY A 316 -35.78 8.31 9.23
CA GLY A 316 -37.17 8.72 9.44
C GLY A 316 -37.49 10.03 8.71
N ALA A 317 -36.67 11.06 8.93
CA ALA A 317 -36.86 12.38 8.30
C ALA A 317 -36.74 12.33 6.76
N MET A 318 -35.79 11.55 6.24
CA MET A 318 -35.58 11.38 4.80
C MET A 318 -36.69 10.55 4.16
N THR A 319 -37.27 9.58 4.87
CA THR A 319 -38.44 8.83 4.39
C THR A 319 -39.64 9.75 4.22
N ASP A 320 -39.91 10.61 5.20
CA ASP A 320 -40.97 11.61 5.11
C ASP A 320 -40.70 12.63 4.00
N PHE A 321 -39.44 13.02 3.81
CA PHE A 321 -39.02 13.93 2.75
C PHE A 321 -39.22 13.32 1.35
N PHE A 322 -38.74 12.10 1.09
CA PHE A 322 -38.90 11.47 -0.22
C PHE A 322 -40.35 11.06 -0.50
N ARG A 323 -41.14 10.75 0.54
CA ARG A 323 -42.60 10.68 0.42
C ARG A 323 -43.15 11.99 -0.15
N ALA A 324 -42.78 13.13 0.42
CA ALA A 324 -43.19 14.45 -0.05
C ALA A 324 -42.68 14.75 -1.48
N VAL A 325 -41.44 14.39 -1.81
CA VAL A 325 -40.91 14.51 -3.18
C VAL A 325 -41.76 13.73 -4.18
N ASN A 326 -42.12 12.49 -3.87
CA ASN A 326 -42.89 11.65 -4.77
C ASN A 326 -44.34 12.16 -4.93
N ILE A 327 -44.95 12.69 -3.86
CA ILE A 327 -46.21 13.44 -3.95
C ILE A 327 -46.03 14.69 -4.82
N ALA A 328 -44.97 15.45 -4.64
CA ALA A 328 -44.67 16.66 -5.41
C ALA A 328 -44.56 16.37 -6.91
N ARG A 329 -43.82 15.31 -7.29
CA ARG A 329 -43.69 14.86 -8.69
C ARG A 329 -45.05 14.51 -9.31
N LEU A 330 -45.91 13.82 -8.56
CA LEU A 330 -47.26 13.46 -9.01
C LEU A 330 -48.18 14.68 -9.13
N GLU A 331 -48.10 15.64 -8.21
CA GLU A 331 -48.90 16.87 -8.24
C GLU A 331 -48.45 17.82 -9.35
N ALA A 332 -47.14 18.01 -9.52
CA ALA A 332 -46.57 18.83 -10.60
C ALA A 332 -46.93 18.26 -11.99
N GLY A 333 -46.98 16.93 -12.12
CA GLY A 333 -47.44 16.25 -13.33
C GLY A 333 -48.96 16.11 -13.46
N ASN A 334 -49.75 16.58 -12.49
CA ASN A 334 -51.21 16.39 -12.42
C ASN A 334 -51.65 14.91 -12.54
N HIS A 335 -50.82 13.98 -12.04
CA HIS A 335 -51.05 12.53 -12.06
C HIS A 335 -51.51 11.98 -10.72
N TYR A 336 -51.64 12.80 -9.68
CA TYR A 336 -52.05 12.33 -8.36
C TYR A 336 -53.50 11.84 -8.35
N ARG A 337 -53.73 10.60 -7.92
CA ARG A 337 -55.05 9.97 -7.77
C ARG A 337 -55.26 9.54 -6.32
N GLU A 338 -56.16 10.22 -5.62
CA GLU A 338 -56.45 10.00 -4.19
C GLU A 338 -56.84 8.55 -3.88
N THR A 339 -57.65 7.92 -4.73
CA THR A 339 -58.09 6.52 -4.59
C THR A 339 -56.96 5.49 -4.56
N VAL A 340 -55.81 5.80 -5.16
CA VAL A 340 -54.66 4.88 -5.26
C VAL A 340 -53.51 5.34 -4.36
N HIS A 341 -53.18 6.62 -4.42
CA HIS A 341 -51.95 7.15 -3.83
C HIS A 341 -52.07 7.40 -2.33
N ASP A 342 -53.26 7.72 -1.80
CA ASP A 342 -53.41 7.98 -0.36
C ASP A 342 -53.12 6.71 0.47
N ALA A 343 -53.62 5.55 0.01
CA ALA A 343 -53.34 4.27 0.64
C ALA A 343 -51.86 3.90 0.56
N TYR A 344 -51.23 4.14 -0.60
CA TYR A 344 -49.81 3.89 -0.82
C TYR A 344 -48.92 4.76 0.09
N PHE A 345 -49.15 6.08 0.11
CA PHE A 345 -48.30 7.00 0.89
C PHE A 345 -48.52 6.91 2.40
N LYS A 346 -49.68 6.41 2.85
CA LYS A 346 -49.92 6.12 4.27
C LYS A 346 -49.02 5.00 4.82
N GLY A 347 -48.64 4.04 3.97
CA GLY A 347 -47.73 2.94 4.32
C GLY A 347 -46.27 3.18 3.94
N TYR A 348 -45.93 4.39 3.46
CA TYR A 348 -44.59 4.69 2.96
C TYR A 348 -43.56 4.62 4.08
N ALA A 349 -42.54 3.79 3.87
CA ALA A 349 -41.50 3.47 4.84
C ALA A 349 -40.14 3.37 4.13
N VAL A 350 -39.06 3.21 4.90
CA VAL A 350 -37.67 3.19 4.39
C VAL A 350 -37.46 2.21 3.22
N ASN A 351 -38.13 1.06 3.22
CA ASN A 351 -38.07 0.06 2.17
C ASN A 351 -38.68 0.48 0.82
N HIS A 352 -39.37 1.63 0.76
CA HIS A 352 -39.91 2.20 -0.47
C HIS A 352 -38.93 3.17 -1.13
N LEU A 353 -37.84 3.55 -0.46
CA LEU A 353 -36.83 4.42 -1.04
C LEU A 353 -36.05 3.68 -2.13
N THR A 354 -35.88 4.35 -3.26
CA THR A 354 -35.01 3.86 -4.35
C THR A 354 -33.53 3.97 -3.96
N GLU A 355 -32.65 3.23 -4.65
CA GLU A 355 -31.19 3.32 -4.43
C GLU A 355 -30.66 4.75 -4.58
N ASN A 356 -31.19 5.51 -5.56
CA ASN A 356 -30.80 6.91 -5.77
C ASN A 356 -31.27 7.81 -4.62
N GLU A 357 -32.46 7.58 -4.08
CA GLU A 357 -32.97 8.32 -2.91
C GLU A 357 -32.18 7.97 -1.65
N LEU A 358 -31.83 6.69 -1.45
CA LEU A 358 -30.95 6.25 -0.37
C LEU A 358 -29.56 6.89 -0.44
N ARG A 359 -28.99 7.03 -1.65
CA ARG A 359 -27.72 7.74 -1.84
C ARG A 359 -27.79 9.21 -1.47
N LEU A 360 -28.95 9.84 -1.64
CA LEU A 360 -29.23 11.23 -1.26
C LEU A 360 -29.67 11.37 0.21
N CYS A 361 -29.69 10.27 0.98
CA CYS A 361 -29.77 10.34 2.43
C CYS A 361 -28.39 10.71 3.00
N PRO A 362 -28.32 11.66 3.93
CA PRO A 362 -27.06 12.00 4.57
C PRO A 362 -26.46 10.82 5.35
N GLN A 363 -25.15 10.63 5.22
CA GLN A 363 -24.41 9.60 5.94
C GLN A 363 -24.01 10.09 7.33
N VAL A 364 -24.03 9.17 8.31
CA VAL A 364 -23.57 9.46 9.69
C VAL A 364 -22.08 9.17 9.79
N MET A 365 -21.30 10.14 10.26
CA MET A 365 -19.89 9.95 10.55
C MET A 365 -19.71 9.62 12.03
N LEU A 366 -18.94 8.58 12.33
CA LEU A 366 -18.58 8.19 13.69
C LEU A 366 -17.06 8.31 13.83
N SER A 367 -16.57 9.20 14.70
CA SER A 367 -15.14 9.33 14.99
C SER A 367 -14.86 8.81 16.39
N LEU A 368 -14.02 7.78 16.49
CA LEU A 368 -13.64 7.14 17.74
C LEU A 368 -12.13 7.16 17.90
N ARG A 369 -11.67 7.18 19.15
CA ARG A 369 -10.26 6.99 19.50
C ARG A 369 -10.08 5.72 20.29
N SER A 370 -9.10 4.90 19.93
CA SER A 370 -8.83 3.62 20.60
C SER A 370 -8.61 3.74 22.10
N SER A 371 -8.04 4.86 22.55
CA SER A 371 -7.78 5.18 23.96
C SER A 371 -9.05 5.34 24.81
N GLN A 372 -10.21 5.53 24.17
CA GLN A 372 -11.50 5.73 24.81
C GLN A 372 -12.41 4.49 24.72
N LEU A 373 -11.95 3.42 24.06
CA LEU A 373 -12.75 2.23 23.80
C LEU A 373 -12.41 1.10 24.76
N ASP A 374 -13.44 0.35 25.14
CA ASP A 374 -13.29 -0.91 25.85
C ASP A 374 -13.56 -2.13 24.94
N LYS A 375 -13.54 -3.33 25.52
CA LYS A 375 -13.80 -4.57 24.76
C LYS A 375 -15.26 -4.72 24.34
N SER A 376 -16.20 -4.08 25.04
CA SER A 376 -17.63 -4.14 24.71
C SER A 376 -17.95 -3.27 23.48
N ASP A 377 -17.22 -2.17 23.28
CA ASP A 377 -17.31 -1.34 22.07
C ASP A 377 -16.96 -2.11 20.80
N CYS A 378 -16.04 -3.08 20.88
CA CYS A 378 -15.71 -3.96 19.75
C CYS A 378 -16.94 -4.69 19.21
N ALA A 379 -17.85 -5.17 20.08
CA ALA A 379 -19.05 -5.86 19.65
C ALA A 379 -20.02 -4.91 18.92
N LEU A 380 -20.23 -3.71 19.46
CA LEU A 380 -21.08 -2.69 18.84
C LEU A 380 -20.55 -2.25 17.47
N LEU A 381 -19.23 -2.14 17.31
CA LEU A 381 -18.61 -1.81 16.03
C LEU A 381 -18.84 -2.90 14.99
N LEU A 382 -18.70 -4.17 15.37
CA LEU A 382 -18.98 -5.30 14.48
C LEU A 382 -20.47 -5.39 14.13
N ASP A 383 -21.37 -5.07 15.07
CA ASP A 383 -22.81 -5.00 14.82
C ASP A 383 -23.17 -3.90 13.80
N ILE A 384 -22.55 -2.72 13.93
CA ILE A 384 -22.69 -1.63 12.93
C ILE A 384 -22.24 -2.12 11.55
N LEU A 385 -21.10 -2.80 11.46
CA LEU A 385 -20.55 -3.29 10.18
C LEU A 385 -21.35 -4.43 9.57
N ASN A 386 -22.04 -5.23 10.38
CA ASN A 386 -22.94 -6.26 9.92
C ASN A 386 -24.34 -5.72 9.54
N SER A 387 -24.63 -4.46 9.86
CA SER A 387 -25.88 -3.81 9.50
C SER A 387 -25.86 -3.22 8.08
N ALA A 388 -27.01 -2.77 7.59
CA ALA A 388 -27.13 -1.97 6.36
C ALA A 388 -27.04 -0.45 6.63
N ALA A 389 -26.65 -0.04 7.85
CA ALA A 389 -26.60 1.37 8.21
C ALA A 389 -25.46 2.08 7.47
N ALA A 390 -25.75 3.23 6.84
CA ALA A 390 -24.76 4.06 6.16
C ALA A 390 -23.92 4.89 7.16
N ILE A 391 -23.36 4.21 8.16
CA ILE A 391 -22.48 4.77 9.18
C ILE A 391 -21.04 4.60 8.71
N LYS A 392 -20.31 5.71 8.61
CA LYS A 392 -18.91 5.75 8.23
C LYS A 392 -18.07 5.99 9.48
N THR A 393 -17.41 4.93 9.94
CA THR A 393 -16.68 4.90 11.20
C THR A 393 -15.19 5.11 10.97
N LEU A 394 -14.65 6.21 11.47
CA LEU A 394 -13.22 6.40 11.65
C LEU A 394 -12.82 5.96 13.06
N LEU A 395 -11.98 4.94 13.14
CA LEU A 395 -11.28 4.57 14.36
C LEU A 395 -9.84 5.05 14.26
N GLN A 396 -9.53 6.14 14.97
CA GLN A 396 -8.15 6.55 15.19
C GLN A 396 -7.53 5.64 16.25
N ILE A 397 -6.46 4.95 15.86
CA ILE A 397 -5.70 4.07 16.74
C ILE A 397 -4.47 4.84 17.22
N ASP A 398 -4.46 5.16 18.51
CA ASP A 398 -3.34 5.84 19.19
C ASP A 398 -2.31 4.82 19.70
N ASP A 399 -2.77 3.60 20.04
CA ASP A 399 -1.97 2.52 20.61
C ASP A 399 -2.34 1.16 20.02
N LEU A 400 -1.33 0.38 19.66
CA LEU A 400 -1.45 -0.98 19.13
C LEU A 400 -1.11 -2.05 20.17
N THR A 401 -0.54 -1.65 21.31
CA THR A 401 -0.12 -2.54 22.39
C THR A 401 -1.21 -2.65 23.47
N ASN A 402 -1.06 -3.64 24.36
CA ASN A 402 -2.01 -3.88 25.44
C ASN A 402 -1.34 -3.67 26.80
N ASP A 403 -1.94 -2.82 27.65
CA ASP A 403 -1.44 -2.51 28.99
C ASP A 403 -1.53 -3.72 29.96
N ALA A 404 -2.39 -4.71 29.66
CA ALA A 404 -2.58 -5.91 30.48
C ALA A 404 -2.51 -7.19 29.60
N PRO A 405 -1.30 -7.73 29.33
CA PRO A 405 -1.12 -8.95 28.54
C PRO A 405 -1.55 -10.20 29.34
N ALA A 406 -2.84 -10.35 29.61
CA ALA A 406 -3.39 -11.56 30.20
C ALA A 406 -3.59 -12.61 29.09
N LEU A 407 -2.69 -13.60 29.02
CA LEU A 407 -2.71 -14.76 28.10
C LEU A 407 -2.70 -14.46 26.57
N GLY A 408 -2.77 -13.19 26.13
CA GLY A 408 -3.17 -12.81 24.77
C GLY A 408 -2.15 -12.00 23.94
N GLY A 409 -0.84 -12.18 24.15
CA GLY A 409 0.18 -11.44 23.40
C GLY A 409 0.33 -9.97 23.82
N LEU A 410 1.25 -9.24 23.19
CA LEU A 410 1.55 -7.83 23.52
C LEU A 410 0.69 -6.81 22.76
N LEU A 411 -0.09 -7.25 21.77
CA LEU A 411 -0.93 -6.37 20.94
C LEU A 411 -2.37 -6.29 21.48
N GLY A 412 -2.97 -5.11 21.31
CA GLY A 412 -4.38 -4.85 21.62
C GLY A 412 -5.34 -5.39 20.57
N TRP A 413 -6.62 -5.46 20.92
CA TRP A 413 -7.67 -5.93 20.00
C TRP A 413 -7.90 -4.96 18.82
N THR A 414 -7.61 -3.68 19.01
CA THR A 414 -7.71 -2.63 17.97
C THR A 414 -6.78 -2.90 16.80
N ALA A 415 -5.59 -3.47 17.05
CA ALA A 415 -4.65 -3.91 16.02
C ALA A 415 -5.15 -5.12 15.20
N ARG A 416 -6.29 -5.71 15.56
CA ARG A 416 -6.90 -6.87 14.90
C ARG A 416 -8.31 -6.60 14.37
N LEU A 417 -8.91 -5.46 14.70
CA LEU A 417 -10.29 -5.13 14.34
C LEU A 417 -10.52 -5.17 12.84
N GLY A 418 -9.60 -4.65 12.02
CA GLY A 418 -9.74 -4.69 10.55
C GLY A 418 -9.87 -6.11 10.01
N ASN A 419 -9.04 -7.04 10.51
CA ASN A 419 -9.11 -8.46 10.11
C ASN A 419 -10.40 -9.13 10.61
N MET A 420 -10.88 -8.77 11.81
CA MET A 420 -12.16 -9.28 12.31
C MET A 420 -13.32 -8.79 11.45
N ALA A 421 -13.30 -7.52 11.05
CA ALA A 421 -14.32 -6.93 10.17
C ALA A 421 -14.32 -7.56 8.78
N LEU A 422 -13.14 -7.96 8.25
CA LEU A 422 -13.03 -8.64 6.96
C LEU A 422 -13.87 -9.93 6.91
N ALA A 423 -13.96 -10.65 8.03
CA ALA A 423 -14.76 -11.88 8.13
C ALA A 423 -16.27 -11.67 8.01
N LEU A 424 -16.77 -10.44 8.25
CA LEU A 424 -18.20 -10.11 8.08
C LEU A 424 -18.58 -9.91 6.60
N ALA A 425 -17.61 -9.59 5.73
CA ALA A 425 -17.76 -9.42 4.29
C ALA A 425 -18.83 -8.42 3.81
N ASN A 426 -19.37 -7.55 4.67
CA ASN A 426 -20.53 -6.69 4.39
C ASN A 426 -20.20 -5.19 4.20
N GLY A 427 -19.28 -4.64 5.00
CA GLY A 427 -18.91 -3.22 4.98
C GLY A 427 -17.62 -2.93 4.21
N TYR A 428 -17.44 -1.69 3.78
CA TYR A 428 -16.14 -1.21 3.28
C TYR A 428 -15.13 -1.13 4.44
N ILE A 429 -13.89 -1.55 4.22
CA ILE A 429 -12.85 -1.50 5.25
C ILE A 429 -11.60 -0.88 4.66
N LEU A 430 -11.01 0.07 5.39
CA LEU A 430 -9.66 0.57 5.18
C LEU A 430 -8.90 0.38 6.47
N GLN A 431 -7.75 -0.30 6.41
CA GLN A 431 -6.76 -0.29 7.48
C GLN A 431 -5.48 0.33 6.94
N THR A 432 -4.97 1.36 7.61
CA THR A 432 -3.74 2.04 7.20
C THR A 432 -3.11 2.80 8.37
N SER A 433 -1.89 3.29 8.20
CA SER A 433 -1.31 4.34 9.03
C SER A 433 -1.52 5.72 8.41
N VAL A 434 -1.40 6.78 9.23
CA VAL A 434 -1.39 8.17 8.75
C VAL A 434 -0.22 8.44 7.80
N SER A 435 0.91 7.75 7.97
CA SER A 435 2.11 7.92 7.13
C SER A 435 1.90 7.47 5.67
N ARG A 436 0.82 6.76 5.35
CA ARG A 436 0.45 6.33 3.98
C ARG A 436 -0.65 7.23 3.41
N LEU A 437 -0.32 8.50 3.17
CA LEU A 437 -1.29 9.55 2.83
C LEU A 437 -2.15 9.21 1.59
N ASN A 438 -1.52 8.71 0.52
CA ASN A 438 -2.24 8.39 -0.72
C ASN A 438 -3.30 7.30 -0.52
N LEU A 439 -2.97 6.24 0.24
CA LEU A 439 -3.93 5.18 0.56
C LEU A 439 -5.03 5.71 1.50
N LEU A 440 -4.66 6.51 2.50
CA LEU A 440 -5.62 7.12 3.42
C LEU A 440 -6.67 7.96 2.67
N GLN A 441 -6.22 8.85 1.78
CA GLN A 441 -7.10 9.71 0.98
C GLN A 441 -8.01 8.91 0.05
N SER A 442 -7.41 8.09 -0.82
CA SER A 442 -8.17 7.29 -1.80
C SER A 442 -9.11 6.29 -1.12
N GLY A 443 -8.68 5.71 -0.01
CA GLY A 443 -9.47 4.78 0.78
C GLY A 443 -10.64 5.46 1.51
N ILE A 444 -10.45 6.67 2.05
CA ILE A 444 -11.56 7.46 2.62
C ILE A 444 -12.58 7.81 1.53
N GLN A 445 -12.12 8.29 0.38
CA GLN A 445 -13.00 8.64 -0.74
C GLN A 445 -13.81 7.43 -1.23
N ALA A 446 -13.19 6.25 -1.35
CA ALA A 446 -13.88 5.03 -1.72
C ALA A 446 -14.92 4.61 -0.66
N GLY A 447 -14.57 4.67 0.63
CA GLY A 447 -15.50 4.34 1.72
C GLY A 447 -16.67 5.31 1.88
N LEU A 448 -16.50 6.59 1.55
CA LEU A 448 -17.62 7.57 1.50
C LEU A 448 -18.59 7.27 0.36
N LYS A 449 -18.07 6.81 -0.79
CA LYS A 449 -18.86 6.44 -1.97
C LYS A 449 -19.60 5.10 -1.82
N SER A 450 -19.19 4.24 -0.89
CA SER A 450 -19.90 2.98 -0.65
C SER A 450 -21.31 3.22 -0.08
N ASP A 451 -22.26 2.36 -0.44
CA ASP A 451 -23.67 2.53 -0.04
C ASP A 451 -23.94 2.10 1.41
N GLY A 452 -23.12 1.19 1.98
CA GLY A 452 -23.29 0.60 3.32
C GLY A 452 -22.36 1.16 4.41
N PRO A 453 -22.14 0.43 5.51
CA PRO A 453 -21.22 0.86 6.56
C PRO A 453 -19.77 0.85 6.05
N ALA A 454 -18.95 1.73 6.61
CA ALA A 454 -17.51 1.76 6.34
C ALA A 454 -16.72 1.82 7.65
N LEU A 455 -15.59 1.12 7.72
CA LEU A 455 -14.62 1.19 8.81
C LEU A 455 -13.27 1.69 8.28
N PHE A 456 -12.79 2.80 8.82
CA PHE A 456 -11.45 3.33 8.60
C PHE A 456 -10.63 3.15 9.89
N CYS A 457 -9.82 2.09 9.96
CA CYS A 457 -8.85 1.88 11.04
C CYS A 457 -7.55 2.60 10.69
N VAL A 458 -7.29 3.74 11.33
CA VAL A 458 -6.15 4.59 11.01
C VAL A 458 -5.22 4.72 12.20
N TYR A 459 -4.01 4.17 12.10
CA TYR A 459 -2.98 4.34 13.12
C TYR A 459 -2.25 5.66 12.95
N ALA A 460 -2.36 6.53 13.95
CA ALA A 460 -1.73 7.85 13.95
C ALA A 460 -0.42 7.90 14.75
N GLY A 461 -0.20 6.92 15.65
CA GLY A 461 0.76 7.06 16.73
C GLY A 461 0.38 8.22 17.66
N GLY A 462 1.23 8.53 18.64
CA GLY A 462 1.11 9.78 19.39
C GLY A 462 0.52 9.72 20.79
N SER A 463 0.54 8.58 21.48
CA SER A 463 0.50 8.63 22.95
C SER A 463 1.81 9.23 23.47
N GLU A 464 1.73 10.35 24.19
CA GLU A 464 2.90 11.04 24.76
C GLU A 464 3.84 10.06 25.47
N ASN A 465 5.15 10.16 25.19
CA ASN A 465 6.21 9.37 25.81
C ASN A 465 6.17 7.85 25.60
N ARG A 466 5.35 7.32 24.67
CA ARG A 466 5.36 5.90 24.33
C ARG A 466 6.54 5.51 23.44
N SER A 467 6.61 6.09 22.24
CA SER A 467 7.62 5.74 21.24
C SER A 467 8.86 6.61 21.40
N ALA A 468 10.04 6.01 21.19
CA ALA A 468 11.28 6.75 21.02
C ALA A 468 11.36 7.46 19.66
N LEU A 469 10.46 7.17 18.72
CA LEU A 469 10.45 7.69 17.37
C LEU A 469 9.53 8.90 17.21
N PRO A 470 9.84 9.82 16.27
CA PRO A 470 8.87 10.79 15.76
C PRO A 470 7.60 10.12 15.23
N ALA A 471 6.45 10.79 15.35
CA ALA A 471 5.14 10.21 15.04
C ALA A 471 5.01 9.65 13.61
N TYR A 472 5.60 10.30 12.61
CA TYR A 472 5.60 9.79 11.23
C TYR A 472 6.33 8.44 11.11
N LEU A 473 7.53 8.32 11.70
CA LEU A 473 8.30 7.07 11.67
C LEU A 473 7.61 5.98 12.47
N ASP A 474 7.04 6.30 13.62
CA ASP A 474 6.27 5.34 14.42
C ASP A 474 5.08 4.78 13.62
N ALA A 475 4.34 5.66 12.94
CA ALA A 475 3.24 5.28 12.06
C ALA A 475 3.69 4.44 10.86
N ALA A 476 4.82 4.79 10.24
CA ALA A 476 5.40 4.02 9.14
C ALA A 476 5.86 2.62 9.60
N ALA A 477 6.60 2.57 10.71
CA ALA A 477 7.14 1.33 11.29
C ALA A 477 6.04 0.31 11.62
N ALA A 478 4.84 0.75 12.03
CA ALA A 478 3.71 -0.15 12.27
C ALA A 478 3.29 -0.95 11.02
N THR A 479 3.36 -0.35 9.83
CA THR A 479 3.06 -1.02 8.55
C THR A 479 4.23 -1.90 8.12
N GLU A 480 5.44 -1.35 8.13
CA GLU A 480 6.68 -2.05 7.74
C GLU A 480 6.88 -3.35 8.54
N SER A 481 6.63 -3.29 9.85
CA SER A 481 6.79 -4.42 10.77
C SER A 481 5.69 -5.49 10.68
N ARG A 482 4.65 -5.31 9.86
CA ARG A 482 3.45 -6.16 9.80
C ARG A 482 2.64 -6.21 11.10
N VAL A 483 2.84 -5.27 12.03
CA VAL A 483 1.97 -5.12 13.21
C VAL A 483 0.58 -4.65 12.78
N LEU A 484 0.54 -3.71 11.85
CA LEU A 484 -0.68 -3.17 11.22
C LEU A 484 -0.51 -3.11 9.69
N PRO A 485 -0.64 -4.25 8.98
CA PRO A 485 -0.61 -4.26 7.52
C PRO A 485 -1.71 -3.37 6.94
N ALA A 486 -1.40 -2.68 5.85
CA ALA A 486 -2.34 -1.79 5.17
C ALA A 486 -3.19 -2.56 4.15
N PHE A 487 -4.50 -2.36 4.13
CA PHE A 487 -5.37 -2.99 3.13
C PHE A 487 -6.68 -2.22 2.94
N THR A 488 -7.32 -2.46 1.80
CA THR A 488 -8.70 -2.03 1.51
C THR A 488 -9.55 -3.25 1.19
N TYR A 489 -10.79 -3.25 1.68
CA TYR A 489 -11.81 -4.23 1.31
C TYR A 489 -13.07 -3.49 0.87
N ASP A 490 -13.51 -3.76 -0.37
CA ASP A 490 -14.76 -3.24 -0.92
C ASP A 490 -15.67 -4.39 -1.35
N PRO A 491 -16.78 -4.66 -0.63
CA PRO A 491 -17.70 -5.74 -0.96
C PRO A 491 -18.39 -5.54 -2.31
N ALA A 492 -18.50 -4.30 -2.81
CA ALA A 492 -19.18 -3.96 -4.05
C ALA A 492 -18.28 -4.07 -5.30
N ARG A 493 -16.97 -4.25 -5.12
CA ARG A 493 -15.98 -4.16 -6.22
C ARG A 493 -15.98 -5.35 -7.19
N GLY A 494 -16.63 -6.46 -6.84
CA GLY A 494 -16.76 -7.63 -7.71
C GLY A 494 -17.28 -8.84 -6.95
N ASP A 495 -17.23 -10.03 -7.57
CA ASP A 495 -17.79 -11.25 -6.98
C ASP A 495 -16.76 -12.10 -6.20
N THR A 496 -15.47 -11.90 -6.47
CA THR A 496 -14.39 -12.71 -5.88
C THR A 496 -13.60 -11.92 -4.85
N LEU A 497 -13.09 -12.62 -3.84
CA LEU A 497 -12.29 -12.02 -2.77
C LEU A 497 -11.04 -11.31 -3.29
N LYS A 498 -10.39 -11.87 -4.32
CA LYS A 498 -9.23 -11.27 -5.00
C LYS A 498 -9.52 -9.86 -5.55
N VAL A 499 -10.74 -9.60 -5.99
CA VAL A 499 -11.14 -8.29 -6.54
C VAL A 499 -11.63 -7.36 -5.44
N ARG A 500 -12.16 -7.91 -4.34
CA ARG A 500 -12.69 -7.15 -3.19
C ARG A 500 -11.60 -6.69 -2.22
N LEU A 501 -10.52 -7.44 -2.04
CA LEU A 501 -9.44 -7.17 -1.09
C LEU A 501 -8.15 -6.74 -1.81
N GLU A 502 -7.60 -5.58 -1.44
CA GLU A 502 -6.30 -5.11 -1.93
C GLU A 502 -5.30 -4.96 -0.78
N ILE A 503 -4.13 -5.58 -0.94
CA ILE A 503 -3.02 -5.56 0.03
C ILE A 503 -1.72 -5.03 -0.58
N GLN A 504 -1.79 -4.44 -1.77
CA GLN A 504 -0.63 -3.99 -2.56
C GLN A 504 0.08 -2.78 -1.96
N ALA A 505 -0.56 -2.06 -1.03
CA ALA A 505 0.04 -0.92 -0.35
C ALA A 505 1.10 -1.30 0.70
N ASN A 506 1.32 -2.60 0.93
CA ASN A 506 2.38 -3.08 1.80
C ASN A 506 3.70 -3.23 1.01
N PRO A 507 4.84 -2.85 1.60
CA PRO A 507 6.17 -3.08 1.03
C PRO A 507 6.47 -4.58 0.95
N GLN A 508 7.22 -5.01 -0.07
CA GLN A 508 7.66 -6.41 -0.27
C GLN A 508 6.56 -7.42 0.12
N ASN A 509 5.42 -7.35 -0.55
CA ASN A 509 4.18 -8.00 -0.12
C ASN A 509 4.08 -9.49 -0.46
N ASP A 510 4.98 -9.98 -1.30
CA ASP A 510 5.28 -11.38 -1.57
C ASP A 510 6.14 -12.02 -0.47
N GLN A 511 6.95 -11.20 0.21
CA GLN A 511 7.79 -11.64 1.31
C GLN A 511 7.07 -11.69 2.66
N VAL A 512 7.69 -12.43 3.58
CA VAL A 512 7.19 -12.61 4.94
C VAL A 512 7.49 -11.39 5.82
N TRP A 513 8.68 -10.81 5.65
CA TRP A 513 9.15 -9.61 6.35
C TRP A 513 9.66 -8.61 5.32
N THR A 514 9.70 -7.33 5.68
CA THR A 514 10.42 -6.35 4.86
C THR A 514 11.91 -6.46 5.17
N CYS A 515 12.74 -6.70 4.17
CA CYS A 515 14.18 -6.82 4.30
C CYS A 515 14.88 -5.65 3.62
N GLU A 516 15.88 -5.08 4.30
CA GLU A 516 16.69 -3.98 3.78
C GLU A 516 18.17 -4.22 4.07
N SER A 517 19.04 -3.71 3.20
CA SER A 517 20.49 -3.80 3.39
C SER A 517 20.95 -2.80 4.45
N PHE A 518 21.63 -3.30 5.48
CA PHE A 518 22.22 -2.50 6.54
C PHE A 518 23.74 -2.50 6.42
N ALA A 519 24.29 -1.35 6.03
CA ALA A 519 25.72 -1.12 5.95
C ALA A 519 26.27 -0.66 7.31
N PHE A 520 27.36 -1.26 7.76
CA PHE A 520 28.02 -0.98 9.02
C PHE A 520 29.53 -1.23 8.93
N ARG A 521 30.28 -0.75 9.91
CA ARG A 521 31.70 -1.02 10.08
C ARG A 521 31.90 -2.11 11.12
N THR A 522 32.62 -3.16 10.74
CA THR A 522 32.95 -4.29 11.61
C THR A 522 33.97 -3.90 12.69
N ALA A 523 34.15 -4.77 13.69
CA ALA A 523 35.14 -4.58 14.74
C ALA A 523 36.60 -4.47 14.23
N THR A 524 36.90 -4.99 13.03
CA THR A 524 38.23 -4.86 12.37
C THR A 524 38.42 -3.51 11.68
N GLY A 525 37.34 -2.74 11.52
CA GLY A 525 37.34 -1.47 10.80
C GLY A 525 36.92 -1.57 9.34
N ASP A 526 36.61 -2.77 8.84
CA ASP A 526 36.16 -2.99 7.46
C ASP A 526 34.67 -2.67 7.31
N ASP A 527 34.29 -2.04 6.20
CA ASP A 527 32.89 -1.79 5.86
C ASP A 527 32.24 -3.13 5.40
N ALA A 528 31.07 -3.44 5.95
CA ALA A 528 30.30 -4.62 5.66
C ALA A 528 28.82 -4.26 5.48
N ALA A 529 28.07 -5.14 4.82
CA ALA A 529 26.63 -5.02 4.70
C ALA A 529 25.98 -6.37 5.00
N ILE A 530 24.83 -6.33 5.66
CA ILE A 530 23.99 -7.51 5.90
C ILE A 530 22.55 -7.19 5.56
N GLU A 531 21.77 -8.19 5.16
CA GLU A 531 20.32 -8.04 5.08
C GLU A 531 19.69 -8.21 6.46
N LEU A 532 18.88 -7.22 6.84
CA LEU A 532 18.10 -7.25 8.06
C LEU A 532 16.60 -7.22 7.74
N ALA A 533 15.86 -8.11 8.39
CA ALA A 533 14.41 -8.07 8.38
C ALA A 533 13.88 -7.08 9.44
N PHE A 534 12.94 -6.23 9.05
CA PHE A 534 12.18 -5.38 9.96
C PHE A 534 10.92 -6.13 10.42
N THR A 535 10.89 -6.51 11.69
CA THR A 535 9.87 -7.39 12.27
C THR A 535 8.99 -6.67 13.30
N PRO A 536 7.89 -7.28 13.78
CA PRO A 536 7.12 -6.74 14.90
C PRO A 536 7.97 -6.47 16.16
N ALA A 537 9.06 -7.22 16.37
CA ALA A 537 9.92 -7.00 17.52
C ALA A 537 10.66 -5.66 17.43
N ASP A 538 11.07 -5.23 16.24
CA ASP A 538 11.70 -3.93 16.00
C ASP A 538 10.75 -2.78 16.31
N PHE A 539 9.49 -2.89 15.89
CA PHE A 539 8.45 -1.92 16.26
C PHE A 539 8.21 -1.87 17.78
N LEU A 540 8.08 -3.03 18.43
CA LEU A 540 7.86 -3.11 19.88
C LEU A 540 9.08 -2.62 20.68
N CYS A 541 10.29 -2.74 20.14
CA CYS A 541 11.53 -2.25 20.73
C CYS A 541 11.52 -0.72 20.90
N CYS A 542 10.74 -0.01 20.09
CA CYS A 542 10.60 1.44 20.18
C CYS A 542 9.63 1.90 21.29
N ASP A 543 8.81 1.00 21.85
CA ASP A 543 7.86 1.32 22.92
C ASP A 543 8.55 1.26 24.29
N ARG A 544 8.72 2.43 24.92
CA ARG A 544 9.39 2.59 26.21
C ARG A 544 8.72 1.80 27.35
N ARG A 545 7.42 1.56 27.28
CA ARG A 545 6.68 0.76 28.29
C ARG A 545 7.05 -0.72 28.21
N LEU A 546 7.48 -1.17 27.04
CA LEU A 546 7.90 -2.55 26.79
C LEU A 546 9.40 -2.76 27.02
N ALA A 547 10.13 -1.78 27.58
CA ALA A 547 11.56 -1.91 27.88
C ALA A 547 11.90 -3.20 28.65
N GLY A 548 11.04 -3.65 29.57
CA GLY A 548 11.23 -4.92 30.29
C GLY A 548 11.19 -6.19 29.43
N GLN A 549 10.78 -6.09 28.17
CA GLN A 549 10.77 -7.19 27.19
C GLN A 549 12.06 -7.28 26.38
N PHE A 550 12.98 -6.34 26.58
CA PHE A 550 14.23 -6.20 25.85
C PHE A 550 15.40 -6.10 26.82
N TRP A 551 16.49 -6.79 26.50
CA TRP A 551 17.74 -6.68 27.25
C TRP A 551 18.86 -6.32 26.28
N ASP A 552 19.38 -5.10 26.42
CA ASP A 552 20.63 -4.74 25.78
C ASP A 552 21.80 -5.53 26.38
N VAL A 553 22.31 -6.52 25.63
CA VAL A 553 23.32 -7.46 26.11
C VAL A 553 24.70 -6.85 25.93
N PRO A 554 25.45 -6.59 27.03
CA PRO A 554 26.83 -6.09 26.93
C PRO A 554 27.69 -6.99 26.05
N ALA A 555 28.61 -6.40 25.27
CA ALA A 555 29.50 -7.13 24.36
C ALA A 555 30.30 -8.26 25.03
N ALA A 556 30.61 -8.14 26.32
CA ALA A 556 31.27 -9.17 27.13
C ALA A 556 30.40 -10.42 27.38
N LEU A 557 29.07 -10.30 27.25
CA LEU A 557 28.09 -11.37 27.46
C LEU A 557 27.53 -11.94 26.15
N TRP A 558 28.07 -11.53 24.99
CA TRP A 558 27.67 -12.09 23.71
C TRP A 558 28.08 -13.57 23.61
N HIS A 559 27.14 -14.43 23.27
CA HIS A 559 27.31 -15.88 23.21
C HIS A 559 26.98 -16.43 21.82
N GLU A 560 27.59 -17.54 21.42
CA GLU A 560 27.35 -18.23 20.13
C GLU A 560 25.92 -18.75 19.95
N GLN A 561 25.13 -18.82 21.04
CA GLN A 561 23.73 -19.26 20.98
C GLN A 561 22.80 -18.07 20.76
N MET A 562 23.33 -16.84 20.67
CA MET A 562 22.56 -15.67 20.25
C MET A 562 22.41 -15.70 18.74
N ILE A 563 21.18 -15.79 18.27
CA ILE A 563 20.84 -15.94 16.85
C ILE A 563 20.03 -14.71 16.44
N PRO A 564 20.31 -14.08 15.26
CA PRO A 564 19.46 -13.01 14.75
C PRO A 564 17.99 -13.45 14.72
N LEU A 565 17.07 -12.57 15.10
CA LEU A 565 15.66 -12.93 15.21
C LEU A 565 15.11 -13.51 13.89
N GLN A 566 15.51 -12.97 12.73
CA GLN A 566 15.06 -13.48 11.42
C GLN A 566 15.44 -14.96 11.21
N ASP A 567 16.67 -15.34 11.55
CA ASP A 567 17.15 -16.72 11.41
C ASP A 567 16.49 -17.63 12.44
N TYR A 568 16.29 -17.12 13.67
CA TYR A 568 15.57 -17.83 14.72
C TYR A 568 14.12 -18.15 14.30
N LEU A 569 13.46 -17.25 13.58
CA LEU A 569 12.09 -17.45 13.08
C LEU A 569 12.02 -18.40 11.88
N ALA A 570 13.06 -18.44 11.05
CA ALA A 570 13.19 -19.38 9.93
C ALA A 570 13.47 -20.81 10.41
N GLN A 571 14.16 -20.96 11.55
CA GLN A 571 14.41 -22.25 12.17
C GLN A 571 13.10 -22.90 12.68
N GLY A 572 12.94 -24.21 12.46
CA GLY A 572 11.82 -24.97 12.99
C GLY A 572 11.73 -24.88 14.53
N ARG A 573 10.53 -25.11 15.08
CA ARG A 573 10.23 -24.97 16.52
C ARG A 573 11.15 -25.73 17.47
N GLU A 574 11.80 -26.81 17.01
CA GLU A 574 12.72 -27.61 17.81
C GLU A 574 14.14 -27.03 17.85
N ALA A 575 14.68 -26.63 16.69
CA ALA A 575 15.98 -25.97 16.58
C ALA A 575 16.00 -24.61 17.30
N ALA A 576 14.88 -23.89 17.27
CA ALA A 576 14.72 -22.61 17.96
C ALA A 576 14.82 -22.72 19.50
N ARG A 577 14.58 -23.88 20.14
CA ARG A 577 14.58 -24.00 21.61
C ARG A 577 15.94 -23.76 22.26
N SER A 578 17.03 -23.99 21.53
CA SER A 578 18.39 -23.79 22.03
C SER A 578 18.92 -22.38 21.82
N GLY A 579 18.35 -21.62 20.88
CA GLY A 579 18.78 -20.28 20.52
C GLY A 579 18.22 -19.20 21.43
N ILE A 580 18.92 -18.07 21.50
CA ILE A 580 18.46 -16.83 22.13
C ILE A 580 18.31 -15.79 21.02
N PRO A 581 17.08 -15.41 20.66
CA PRO A 581 16.86 -14.43 19.61
C PRO A 581 17.31 -13.03 20.04
N TYR A 582 17.95 -12.29 19.13
CA TYR A 582 18.31 -10.89 19.35
C TYR A 582 18.01 -9.99 18.15
N LEU A 583 17.84 -8.71 18.43
CA LEU A 583 17.75 -7.61 17.46
C LEU A 583 19.05 -6.80 17.46
N ARG A 584 19.32 -6.10 16.35
CA ARG A 584 20.40 -5.11 16.28
C ARG A 584 19.82 -3.70 16.45
N THR A 585 20.33 -2.96 17.43
CA THR A 585 19.99 -1.55 17.64
C THR A 585 21.23 -0.68 17.53
N VAL A 586 21.04 0.60 17.21
CA VAL A 586 22.12 1.59 17.13
C VAL A 586 21.81 2.74 18.10
N ASP A 587 22.78 3.09 18.94
CA ASP A 587 22.67 4.21 19.88
C ASP A 587 23.00 5.57 19.23
N GLU A 588 22.97 6.64 20.02
CA GLU A 588 23.25 8.00 19.54
C GLU A 588 24.72 8.19 19.09
N GLU A 589 25.63 7.37 19.62
CA GLU A 589 27.05 7.33 19.26
C GLU A 589 27.34 6.51 18.00
N GLY A 590 26.32 5.82 17.45
CA GLY A 590 26.47 4.98 16.27
C GLY A 590 27.03 3.58 16.56
N LEU A 591 27.02 3.13 17.82
CA LEU A 591 27.45 1.78 18.20
C LEU A 591 26.32 0.77 18.02
N ILE A 592 26.66 -0.40 17.50
CA ILE A 592 25.72 -1.52 17.32
C ILE A 592 25.64 -2.35 18.59
N HIS A 593 24.43 -2.56 19.05
CA HIS A 593 24.08 -3.36 20.22
C HIS A 593 23.31 -4.63 19.84
N ARG A 594 23.42 -5.68 20.67
CA ARG A 594 22.62 -6.91 20.53
C ARG A 594 21.58 -6.97 21.63
N VAL A 595 20.33 -6.76 21.25
CA VAL A 595 19.20 -6.70 22.19
C VAL A 595 18.47 -8.04 22.20
N ALA A 596 18.62 -8.82 23.27
CA ALA A 596 17.88 -10.06 23.46
C ALA A 596 16.39 -9.76 23.70
N VAL A 597 15.50 -10.65 23.24
CA VAL A 597 14.03 -10.48 23.36
C VAL A 597 13.40 -11.59 24.21
N THR A 598 12.29 -11.32 24.88
CA THR A 598 11.54 -12.35 25.62
C THR A 598 10.69 -13.23 24.70
N ARG A 599 10.22 -14.38 25.23
CA ARG A 599 9.23 -15.24 24.54
C ARG A 599 7.91 -14.55 24.24
N ALA A 600 7.52 -13.53 25.01
CA ALA A 600 6.30 -12.77 24.76
C ALA A 600 6.39 -11.96 23.45
N VAL A 601 7.56 -11.37 23.19
CA VAL A 601 7.86 -10.68 21.93
C VAL A 601 7.85 -11.68 20.77
N VAL A 602 8.56 -12.80 20.90
CA VAL A 602 8.59 -13.85 19.86
C VAL A 602 7.18 -14.39 19.56
N ALA A 603 6.37 -14.65 20.58
CA ALA A 603 5.00 -15.11 20.39
C ALA A 603 4.15 -14.07 19.64
N THR A 604 4.34 -12.78 19.94
CA THR A 604 3.67 -11.68 19.24
C THR A 604 4.12 -11.59 17.77
N VAL A 605 5.41 -11.75 17.50
CA VAL A 605 5.95 -11.80 16.13
C VAL A 605 5.31 -12.93 15.34
N LEU A 606 5.23 -14.14 15.91
CA LEU A 606 4.59 -15.29 15.26
C LEU A 606 3.09 -15.10 15.03
N GLN A 607 2.39 -14.36 15.89
CA GLN A 607 0.98 -14.01 15.69
C GLN A 607 0.81 -13.03 14.50
N CYS A 608 1.65 -12.01 14.39
CA CYS A 608 1.66 -11.11 13.23
C CYS A 608 2.03 -11.86 11.95
N LEU A 609 3.01 -12.75 12.00
CA LEU A 609 3.38 -13.61 10.88
C LEU A 609 2.19 -14.44 10.37
N SER A 610 1.48 -15.11 11.29
CA SER A 610 0.32 -15.91 10.94
C SER A 610 -0.80 -15.06 10.32
N ALA A 611 -1.04 -13.85 10.85
CA ALA A 611 -2.03 -12.92 10.32
C ALA A 611 -1.64 -12.41 8.93
N TRP A 612 -0.36 -12.10 8.71
CA TRP A 612 0.16 -11.65 7.43
C TRP A 612 0.05 -12.73 6.35
N ARG A 613 0.47 -13.97 6.65
CA ARG A 613 0.33 -15.11 5.72
C ARG A 613 -1.13 -15.38 5.35
N HIS A 614 -2.03 -15.29 6.33
CA HIS A 614 -3.46 -15.41 6.06
C HIS A 614 -3.94 -14.30 5.10
N MET A 615 -3.53 -13.06 5.34
CA MET A 615 -3.86 -11.92 4.49
C MET A 615 -3.28 -12.07 3.07
N GLN A 616 -2.04 -12.55 2.92
CA GLN A 616 -1.44 -12.89 1.63
C GLN A 616 -2.30 -13.91 0.89
N GLU A 617 -2.62 -15.03 1.53
CA GLU A 617 -3.38 -16.13 0.92
C GLU A 617 -4.77 -15.68 0.44
N VAL A 618 -5.47 -14.92 1.28
CA VAL A 618 -6.78 -14.31 0.99
C VAL A 618 -6.67 -13.25 -0.11
N GLY A 619 -5.58 -12.49 -0.13
CA GLY A 619 -5.25 -11.51 -1.18
C GLY A 619 -4.72 -12.13 -2.48
N GLY A 620 -4.62 -13.46 -2.56
CA GLY A 620 -4.16 -14.18 -3.76
C GLY A 620 -2.64 -14.22 -3.94
N ILE A 621 -1.87 -13.90 -2.90
CA ILE A 621 -0.41 -14.03 -2.84
C ILE A 621 -0.09 -15.32 -2.06
N ASN A 622 0.86 -16.13 -2.55
CA ASN A 622 1.29 -17.38 -1.88
C ASN A 622 0.12 -18.30 -1.49
N ASN A 623 -0.89 -18.42 -2.37
CA ASN A 623 -2.10 -19.17 -2.09
C ASN A 623 -1.82 -20.68 -2.11
N SER A 624 -2.09 -21.36 -0.98
CA SER A 624 -1.73 -22.77 -0.79
C SER A 624 -2.41 -23.72 -1.79
N TYR A 625 -3.65 -23.44 -2.17
CA TYR A 625 -4.39 -24.23 -3.16
C TYR A 625 -3.76 -24.09 -4.55
N THR A 626 -3.38 -22.86 -4.92
CA THR A 626 -2.69 -22.62 -6.20
C THR A 626 -1.33 -23.30 -6.23
N ALA A 627 -0.54 -23.17 -5.17
CA ALA A 627 0.76 -23.82 -5.06
C ALA A 627 0.64 -25.35 -5.13
N HIS A 628 -0.35 -25.92 -4.45
CA HIS A 628 -0.62 -27.36 -4.50
C HIS A 628 -1.05 -27.83 -5.89
N GLN A 629 -1.92 -27.09 -6.57
CA GLN A 629 -2.33 -27.42 -7.95
C GLN A 629 -1.16 -27.31 -8.93
N VAL A 630 -0.36 -26.25 -8.83
CA VAL A 630 0.85 -26.08 -9.65
C VAL A 630 1.83 -27.22 -9.40
N ALA A 631 2.09 -27.58 -8.14
CA ALA A 631 2.98 -28.68 -7.80
C ALA A 631 2.47 -30.04 -8.32
N GLN A 632 1.15 -30.29 -8.25
CA GLN A 632 0.54 -31.49 -8.80
C GLN A 632 0.66 -31.57 -10.32
N GLU A 633 0.40 -30.47 -11.03
CA GLU A 633 0.53 -30.42 -12.49
C GLU A 633 2.00 -30.52 -12.92
N LYS A 634 2.94 -29.85 -12.22
CA LYS A 634 4.39 -30.01 -12.44
C LYS A 634 4.81 -31.48 -12.28
N ALA A 635 4.40 -32.13 -11.19
CA ALA A 635 4.70 -33.54 -10.97
C ALA A 635 4.09 -34.46 -12.04
N ARG A 636 2.88 -34.17 -12.55
CA ARG A 636 2.28 -34.93 -13.66
C ARG A 636 3.08 -34.75 -14.95
N LEU A 637 3.44 -33.51 -15.30
CA LEU A 637 4.21 -33.19 -16.50
C LEU A 637 5.61 -33.80 -16.44
N GLU A 638 6.30 -33.73 -15.29
CA GLU A 638 7.59 -34.39 -15.07
C GLU A 638 7.48 -35.90 -15.27
N ALA A 639 6.44 -36.54 -14.72
CA ALA A 639 6.21 -37.97 -14.90
C ALA A 639 5.94 -38.35 -16.38
N GLU A 640 5.15 -37.54 -17.10
CA GLU A 640 4.88 -37.70 -18.54
C GLU A 640 6.17 -37.54 -19.37
N GLN A 641 6.97 -36.49 -19.11
CA GLN A 641 8.27 -36.28 -19.75
C GLN A 641 9.23 -37.43 -19.50
N GLN A 642 9.32 -37.90 -18.26
CA GLN A 642 10.23 -38.97 -17.88
C GLN A 642 9.81 -40.32 -18.49
N ALA A 643 8.50 -40.55 -18.63
CA ALA A 643 7.98 -41.70 -19.39
C ALA A 643 8.28 -41.59 -20.89
N ALA A 644 8.17 -40.39 -21.48
CA ALA A 644 8.49 -40.15 -22.89
C ALA A 644 9.99 -40.34 -23.18
N ILE A 645 10.87 -39.85 -22.29
CA ILE A 645 12.33 -40.06 -22.40
C ILE A 645 12.65 -41.56 -22.36
N LYS A 646 12.10 -42.29 -21.37
CA LYS A 646 12.29 -43.75 -21.28
C LYS A 646 11.78 -44.48 -22.52
N ALA A 647 10.61 -44.12 -23.03
CA ALA A 647 10.06 -44.71 -24.23
C ALA A 647 10.94 -44.44 -25.47
N LEU A 648 11.53 -43.25 -25.56
CA LEU A 648 12.45 -42.88 -26.63
C LEU A 648 13.78 -43.64 -26.52
N GLU A 649 14.33 -43.78 -25.32
CA GLU A 649 15.52 -44.61 -25.04
C GLU A 649 15.28 -46.09 -25.41
N GLU A 650 14.11 -46.62 -25.08
CA GLU A 650 13.70 -47.97 -25.49
C GLU A 650 13.57 -48.10 -27.01
N GLN A 651 13.08 -47.07 -27.70
CA GLN A 651 13.01 -47.07 -29.16
C GLN A 651 14.40 -47.01 -29.80
N TYR A 652 15.28 -46.11 -29.33
CA TYR A 652 16.65 -46.00 -29.84
C TYR A 652 17.47 -47.25 -29.57
N SER A 653 17.33 -47.87 -28.40
CA SER A 653 18.01 -49.15 -28.12
C SER A 653 17.52 -50.26 -29.06
N ARG A 654 16.22 -50.35 -29.32
CA ARG A 654 15.68 -51.29 -30.32
C ARG A 654 16.18 -51.00 -31.73
N GLN A 655 16.29 -49.73 -32.13
CA GLN A 655 16.84 -49.34 -33.42
C GLN A 655 18.32 -49.73 -33.54
N LEU A 656 19.13 -49.44 -32.53
CA LEU A 656 20.54 -49.83 -32.49
C LEU A 656 20.71 -51.34 -32.58
N ASP A 657 19.90 -52.13 -31.86
CA ASP A 657 19.94 -53.59 -31.93
C ASP A 657 19.55 -54.10 -33.34
N GLN A 658 18.56 -53.47 -33.99
CA GLN A 658 18.18 -53.78 -35.38
C GLN A 658 19.27 -53.43 -36.38
N ASP A 659 19.85 -52.24 -36.29
CA ASP A 659 20.93 -51.76 -37.17
C ASP A 659 22.19 -52.61 -37.03
N LEU A 660 22.57 -52.97 -35.79
CA LEU A 660 23.65 -53.91 -35.54
C LEU A 660 23.36 -55.28 -36.16
N GLY A 661 22.13 -55.79 -36.05
CA GLY A 661 21.70 -57.01 -36.70
C GLY A 661 21.89 -56.96 -38.22
N GLN A 662 21.39 -55.90 -38.88
CA GLN A 662 21.52 -55.70 -40.33
C GLN A 662 22.98 -55.60 -40.78
N LEU A 663 23.79 -54.80 -40.07
CA LEU A 663 25.22 -54.66 -40.37
C LEU A 663 25.97 -55.99 -40.23
N THR A 664 25.65 -56.80 -39.21
CA THR A 664 26.27 -58.12 -39.08
C THR A 664 25.88 -59.05 -40.23
N GLU A 665 24.63 -59.00 -40.70
CA GLU A 665 24.16 -59.79 -41.85
C GLU A 665 24.87 -59.35 -43.15
N GLU A 666 24.97 -58.04 -43.40
CA GLU A 666 25.69 -57.49 -44.55
C GLU A 666 27.18 -57.89 -44.56
N ILE A 667 27.85 -57.82 -43.41
CA ILE A 667 29.27 -58.22 -43.29
C ILE A 667 29.42 -59.71 -43.61
N VAL A 668 28.55 -60.58 -43.07
CA VAL A 668 28.57 -62.02 -43.35
C VAL A 668 28.33 -62.29 -44.83
N GLN A 669 27.35 -61.63 -45.46
CA GLN A 669 27.11 -61.75 -46.90
C GLN A 669 28.32 -61.27 -47.74
N ARG A 670 28.98 -60.19 -47.33
CA ARG A 670 30.16 -59.66 -48.04
C ARG A 670 31.35 -60.61 -47.94
N ILE A 671 31.61 -61.17 -46.76
CA ILE A 671 32.66 -62.19 -46.55
C ILE A 671 32.34 -63.45 -47.37
N ALA A 672 31.10 -63.92 -47.37
CA ALA A 672 30.67 -65.05 -48.19
C ALA A 672 30.86 -64.77 -49.70
N SER A 673 30.51 -63.57 -50.17
CA SER A 673 30.68 -63.18 -51.57
C SER A 673 32.15 -63.06 -51.99
N GLN A 674 33.03 -62.59 -51.10
CA GLN A 674 34.48 -62.49 -51.36
C GLN A 674 35.15 -63.86 -51.37
N LEU A 675 34.71 -64.79 -50.51
CA LEU A 675 35.16 -66.18 -50.54
C LEU A 675 34.70 -66.91 -51.82
N VAL A 676 33.56 -66.53 -52.40
CA VAL A 676 33.05 -67.11 -53.65
C VAL A 676 33.73 -66.51 -54.89
N GLN A 677 34.20 -65.25 -54.87
CA GLN A 677 34.84 -64.57 -56.01
C GLN A 677 36.38 -64.67 -56.03
N GLY A 678 37.02 -65.16 -54.97
CA GLY A 678 38.48 -65.28 -54.82
C GLY A 678 39.01 -66.70 -54.86
N ALA A 679 38.63 -67.52 -55.84
CA ALA A 679 39.12 -68.91 -55.97
C ALA A 679 40.29 -69.04 -56.97
N THR A 680 41.45 -68.43 -56.67
CA THR A 680 42.78 -68.91 -57.11
C THR A 680 43.87 -68.29 -56.24
N GLY A 681 44.41 -69.05 -55.29
CA GLY A 681 45.57 -68.62 -54.49
C GLY A 681 45.59 -69.17 -53.06
N VAL A 682 45.91 -70.45 -52.94
CA VAL A 682 46.02 -71.20 -51.69
C VAL A 682 47.26 -70.76 -50.89
N VAL A 683 47.00 -70.15 -49.71
CA VAL A 683 47.58 -70.41 -48.37
C VAL A 683 49.08 -70.10 -48.14
N GLN A 684 49.41 -69.13 -47.26
CA GLN A 684 49.55 -69.34 -45.80
C GLN A 684 50.16 -68.11 -45.07
N ALA A 685 49.37 -67.46 -44.21
CA ALA A 685 49.87 -66.77 -43.02
C ALA A 685 48.70 -66.62 -42.03
N ALA A 686 48.56 -67.60 -41.13
CA ALA A 686 47.71 -67.50 -39.97
C ALA A 686 48.44 -66.67 -38.91
N ALA A 687 47.93 -65.48 -38.59
CA ALA A 687 47.88 -64.89 -37.26
C ALA A 687 47.56 -63.38 -37.36
N GLY A 688 46.39 -62.98 -36.85
CA GLY A 688 46.15 -61.61 -36.39
C GLY A 688 45.36 -60.70 -37.33
N VAL A 689 44.02 -60.79 -37.30
CA VAL A 689 43.12 -59.67 -36.97
C VAL A 689 41.82 -60.28 -36.45
N THR A 690 41.75 -60.62 -35.16
CA THR A 690 40.46 -60.67 -34.46
C THR A 690 40.21 -59.28 -33.91
N ALA A 691 39.57 -58.42 -34.71
CA ALA A 691 38.94 -57.22 -34.21
C ALA A 691 37.71 -57.65 -33.38
N ARG A 692 37.95 -58.01 -32.12
CA ARG A 692 36.93 -57.96 -31.08
C ARG A 692 36.66 -56.48 -30.83
N ILE A 693 35.61 -55.93 -31.43
CA ILE A 693 34.93 -54.79 -30.81
C ILE A 693 34.22 -55.36 -29.59
N ALA A 694 34.95 -55.38 -28.48
CA ALA A 694 34.40 -55.66 -27.17
C ALA A 694 33.62 -54.41 -26.72
N ARG A 695 32.32 -54.59 -26.47
CA ARG A 695 31.56 -53.74 -25.55
C ARG A 695 32.38 -53.60 -24.25
N PRO A 696 32.58 -52.40 -23.70
CA PRO A 696 33.01 -52.29 -22.32
C PRO A 696 31.85 -52.75 -21.44
N ALA A 697 31.99 -53.94 -20.88
CA ALA A 697 31.27 -54.34 -19.68
C ALA A 697 31.92 -53.61 -18.50
N VAL A 698 31.23 -52.65 -17.92
CA VAL A 698 31.55 -52.15 -16.58
C VAL A 698 31.08 -53.21 -15.59
N LYS A 699 32.03 -53.79 -14.87
CA LYS A 699 31.81 -54.74 -13.79
C LYS A 699 31.67 -53.96 -12.49
N GLU A 700 30.55 -54.20 -11.83
CA GLU A 700 30.25 -53.93 -10.43
C GLU A 700 31.39 -54.37 -9.50
N ALA A 701 31.82 -53.49 -8.61
CA ALA A 701 32.61 -53.81 -7.42
C ALA A 701 31.96 -53.10 -6.22
N ALA A 702 31.43 -53.90 -5.29
CA ALA A 702 31.03 -53.44 -3.96
C ALA A 702 32.25 -53.05 -3.11
N PRO A 703 32.06 -52.18 -2.12
CA PRO A 703 32.32 -52.64 -0.75
C PRO A 703 31.22 -52.23 0.26
N ALA A 704 30.99 -53.14 1.20
CA ALA A 704 30.41 -52.91 2.53
C ALA A 704 31.59 -52.74 3.51
N VAL A 705 31.61 -52.06 4.67
CA VAL A 705 30.69 -51.53 5.72
C VAL A 705 31.54 -50.40 6.40
N GLU A 706 31.06 -49.25 6.93
CA GLU A 706 30.50 -49.09 8.29
C GLU A 706 30.25 -47.58 8.61
N ALA A 707 28.97 -47.27 8.91
CA ALA A 707 28.34 -46.19 9.71
C ALA A 707 28.87 -44.73 9.83
N ALA A 708 28.15 -43.80 9.19
CA ALA A 708 27.81 -42.47 9.73
C ALA A 708 26.38 -42.07 9.30
N GLU A 709 25.57 -41.57 10.23
CA GLU A 709 24.15 -41.16 10.11
C GLU A 709 24.05 -39.63 9.84
N PRO A 710 22.89 -39.07 9.44
CA PRO A 710 22.36 -39.07 8.07
C PRO A 710 22.32 -37.63 7.47
N ALA A 711 22.71 -37.48 6.20
CA ALA A 711 22.43 -36.28 5.39
C ALA A 711 21.40 -36.61 4.31
N ALA A 712 20.47 -35.67 4.12
CA ALA A 712 19.30 -35.74 3.26
C ALA A 712 19.64 -35.98 1.76
N PRO A 713 18.72 -36.58 0.98
CA PRO A 713 18.98 -36.96 -0.40
C PRO A 713 18.84 -35.78 -1.37
N ASP A 714 19.91 -35.49 -2.12
CA ASP A 714 19.87 -34.70 -3.35
C ASP A 714 19.29 -35.52 -4.51
N LYS A 715 18.28 -34.93 -5.16
CA LYS A 715 17.79 -35.31 -6.47
C LYS A 715 18.66 -34.63 -7.55
N ALA A 716 19.07 -35.42 -8.53
CA ALA A 716 19.28 -34.94 -9.89
C ALA A 716 17.93 -34.95 -10.66
N PRO A 717 17.86 -34.42 -11.89
CA PRO A 717 17.57 -33.02 -12.21
C PRO A 717 16.24 -32.91 -12.99
N ALA A 718 15.48 -31.82 -12.81
CA ALA A 718 14.35 -31.52 -13.68
C ALA A 718 14.06 -30.02 -13.74
N ALA A 719 14.05 -29.54 -14.99
CA ALA A 719 13.28 -28.41 -15.53
C ALA A 719 13.51 -27.03 -14.91
N ASP A 720 14.33 -26.24 -15.61
CA ASP A 720 14.51 -24.81 -15.42
C ASP A 720 13.16 -24.07 -15.62
N GLU A 721 12.54 -23.68 -14.50
CA GLU A 721 11.70 -22.49 -14.36
C GLU A 721 12.22 -21.74 -13.13
N ASP A 722 13.39 -21.11 -13.28
CA ASP A 722 13.96 -20.21 -12.27
C ASP A 722 13.82 -18.76 -12.76
N GLU A 723 12.83 -18.05 -12.25
CA GLU A 723 12.94 -16.60 -12.01
C GLU A 723 13.34 -16.41 -10.54
N GLU A 724 14.56 -16.84 -10.20
CA GLU A 724 15.30 -16.34 -9.05
C GLU A 724 16.44 -15.49 -9.60
N GLY A 725 16.56 -14.26 -9.09
CA GLY A 725 17.64 -13.35 -9.45
C GLY A 725 18.99 -13.89 -8.99
N GLU A 726 19.63 -14.71 -9.84
CA GLU A 726 21.07 -14.91 -9.76
C GLU A 726 21.75 -13.55 -9.90
N ALA A 727 22.66 -13.25 -8.96
CA ALA A 727 23.55 -12.11 -9.07
C ALA A 727 24.30 -12.20 -10.41
N VAL A 728 23.94 -11.31 -11.35
CA VAL A 728 24.56 -11.26 -12.68
C VAL A 728 26.05 -11.03 -12.48
N SER A 729 26.83 -12.09 -12.70
CA SER A 729 28.27 -11.96 -12.87
C SER A 729 28.49 -11.03 -14.07
N LEU A 730 29.05 -9.83 -13.83
CA LEU A 730 29.39 -8.83 -14.85
C LEU A 730 30.29 -9.36 -15.99
N ASP A 731 30.80 -10.59 -15.83
CA ASP A 731 31.66 -11.26 -16.79
C ASP A 731 30.89 -12.08 -17.86
N ALA A 732 29.59 -12.36 -17.66
CA ALA A 732 28.78 -13.15 -18.58
C ALA A 732 27.96 -12.28 -19.55
N ALA A 733 27.76 -12.75 -20.78
CA ALA A 733 26.90 -12.07 -21.75
C ALA A 733 25.43 -12.19 -21.35
N TYR A 734 24.68 -11.09 -21.28
CA TYR A 734 23.25 -11.10 -20.95
C TYR A 734 22.46 -10.02 -21.71
N ILE A 735 21.12 -10.12 -21.67
CA ILE A 735 20.21 -9.11 -22.21
C ILE A 735 19.27 -8.68 -21.09
N GLU A 736 18.98 -7.39 -20.95
CA GLU A 736 17.87 -6.91 -20.12
C GLU A 736 16.53 -7.22 -20.83
N THR A 737 16.20 -8.51 -20.94
CA THR A 737 15.06 -9.08 -21.69
C THR A 737 13.74 -8.30 -21.48
N PRO A 738 13.37 -7.88 -20.24
CA PRO A 738 12.14 -7.11 -20.01
C PRO A 738 12.07 -5.77 -20.75
N ARG A 739 13.21 -5.20 -21.17
CA ARG A 739 13.30 -3.91 -21.88
C ARG A 739 13.38 -4.06 -23.39
N CYS A 740 13.30 -5.29 -23.91
CA CYS A 740 13.35 -5.56 -25.34
C CYS A 740 12.15 -4.97 -26.08
N THR A 741 12.42 -4.23 -27.16
CA THR A 741 11.40 -3.62 -28.03
C THR A 741 11.16 -4.39 -29.34
N THR A 742 11.65 -5.63 -29.44
CA THR A 742 11.43 -6.54 -30.59
C THR A 742 11.77 -5.93 -31.96
N CYS A 743 12.97 -5.34 -32.08
CA CYS A 743 13.44 -4.74 -33.35
C CYS A 743 14.03 -5.73 -34.37
N ASP A 744 14.12 -7.02 -34.04
CA ASP A 744 14.72 -8.12 -34.83
C ASP A 744 16.20 -7.99 -35.21
N GLU A 745 16.92 -6.93 -34.81
CA GLU A 745 18.30 -6.72 -35.25
C GLU A 745 19.27 -7.80 -34.73
N CYS A 746 19.13 -8.23 -33.47
CA CYS A 746 20.01 -9.25 -32.87
C CYS A 746 19.73 -10.66 -33.42
N THR A 747 18.46 -11.05 -33.57
CA THR A 747 18.07 -12.36 -34.09
C THR A 747 18.36 -12.50 -35.60
N LYS A 748 18.28 -11.40 -36.37
CA LYS A 748 18.76 -11.38 -37.78
C LYS A 748 20.27 -11.42 -37.89
N LEU A 749 21.01 -10.89 -36.90
CA LEU A 749 22.46 -10.90 -36.89
C LEU A 749 22.99 -12.33 -36.69
N ASN A 750 22.51 -13.03 -35.67
CA ASN A 750 22.90 -14.42 -35.41
C ASN A 750 21.78 -15.19 -34.68
N PRO A 751 20.98 -16.01 -35.39
CA PRO A 751 19.86 -16.76 -34.80
C PRO A 751 20.30 -17.97 -33.96
N LEU A 752 21.60 -18.27 -33.90
CA LEU A 752 22.15 -19.31 -33.04
C LEU A 752 22.44 -18.76 -31.63
N ILE A 753 22.81 -17.48 -31.53
CA ILE A 753 23.07 -16.79 -30.26
C ILE A 753 21.77 -16.24 -29.65
N PHE A 754 20.91 -15.63 -30.46
CA PHE A 754 19.73 -14.90 -29.99
C PHE A 754 18.43 -15.58 -30.41
N ALA A 755 17.47 -15.64 -29.48
CA ALA A 755 16.12 -16.13 -29.73
C ALA A 755 15.08 -15.22 -29.07
N TYR A 756 13.82 -15.38 -29.47
CA TYR A 756 12.68 -14.73 -28.82
C TYR A 756 11.96 -15.72 -27.90
N ASP A 757 11.58 -15.26 -26.72
CA ASP A 757 10.70 -15.99 -25.80
C ASP A 757 9.23 -15.95 -26.25
N SER A 758 8.32 -16.49 -25.42
CA SER A 758 6.88 -16.45 -25.67
C SER A 758 6.27 -15.04 -25.70
N ASN A 759 6.94 -14.06 -25.08
CA ASN A 759 6.53 -12.66 -25.00
C ASN A 759 7.15 -11.80 -26.12
N LYS A 760 7.89 -12.40 -27.06
CA LYS A 760 8.68 -11.74 -28.12
C LYS A 760 9.79 -10.83 -27.58
N GLN A 761 10.35 -11.15 -26.43
CA GLN A 761 11.52 -10.49 -25.86
C GLN A 761 12.78 -11.31 -26.16
N ALA A 762 13.84 -10.62 -26.58
CA ALA A 762 15.08 -11.26 -27.02
C ALA A 762 15.88 -11.74 -25.81
N PHE A 763 16.33 -12.99 -25.84
CA PHE A 763 17.25 -13.56 -24.86
C PHE A 763 18.44 -14.24 -25.57
N ILE A 764 19.52 -14.49 -24.82
CA ILE A 764 20.68 -15.24 -25.33
C ILE A 764 20.40 -16.73 -25.13
N LYS A 765 20.23 -17.44 -26.25
CA LYS A 765 20.01 -18.89 -26.27
C LYS A 765 21.31 -19.66 -26.00
N ASP A 766 22.41 -19.22 -26.61
CA ASP A 766 23.74 -19.80 -26.42
C ASP A 766 24.82 -18.77 -26.80
N ALA A 767 25.50 -18.22 -25.79
CA ALA A 767 26.57 -17.23 -25.99
C ALA A 767 27.82 -17.82 -26.68
N ALA A 768 28.01 -19.14 -26.66
CA ALA A 768 29.15 -19.83 -27.27
C ALA A 768 28.88 -20.26 -28.72
N ALA A 769 27.64 -20.16 -29.21
CA ALA A 769 27.24 -20.60 -30.55
C ALA A 769 27.75 -19.72 -31.70
N GLY A 770 28.48 -18.63 -31.42
CA GLY A 770 29.09 -17.77 -32.44
C GLY A 770 30.23 -16.91 -31.90
N PRO A 771 30.86 -16.11 -32.79
CA PRO A 771 32.01 -15.27 -32.43
C PRO A 771 31.61 -14.11 -31.50
N TYR A 772 32.51 -13.69 -30.61
CA TYR A 772 32.31 -12.55 -29.69
C TYR A 772 31.97 -11.27 -30.45
N LYS A 773 32.51 -11.11 -31.66
CA LYS A 773 32.16 -10.03 -32.59
C LYS A 773 30.66 -9.86 -32.82
N ASP A 774 29.88 -10.93 -32.80
CA ASP A 774 28.43 -10.86 -33.04
C ASP A 774 27.68 -10.36 -31.80
N LEU A 775 28.13 -10.69 -30.59
CA LEU A 775 27.61 -10.11 -29.34
C LEU A 775 27.85 -8.59 -29.29
N VAL A 776 29.08 -8.15 -29.61
CA VAL A 776 29.44 -6.72 -29.62
C VAL A 776 28.63 -5.95 -30.68
N LYS A 777 28.48 -6.51 -31.89
CA LYS A 777 27.67 -5.89 -32.94
C LYS A 777 26.18 -5.84 -32.59
N ALA A 778 25.66 -6.85 -31.89
CA ALA A 778 24.27 -6.84 -31.44
C ALA A 778 24.04 -5.74 -30.41
N ALA A 779 24.98 -5.53 -29.48
CA ALA A 779 24.93 -4.43 -28.52
C ALA A 779 24.96 -3.05 -29.20
N GLU A 780 25.84 -2.85 -30.17
CA GLU A 780 25.91 -1.59 -30.94
C GLU A 780 24.65 -1.29 -31.75
N LYS A 781 24.00 -2.33 -32.29
CA LYS A 781 22.78 -2.20 -33.11
C LYS A 781 21.50 -2.14 -32.30
N CYS A 782 21.54 -2.48 -31.02
CA CYS A 782 20.35 -2.49 -30.17
C CYS A 782 19.83 -1.06 -29.94
N PRO A 783 18.60 -0.70 -30.41
CA PRO A 783 18.08 0.66 -30.32
C PRO A 783 17.98 1.20 -28.88
N VAL A 784 17.72 0.29 -27.94
CA VAL A 784 17.56 0.59 -26.50
C VAL A 784 18.79 0.22 -25.66
N LYS A 785 19.87 -0.27 -26.30
CA LYS A 785 21.15 -0.65 -25.66
C LYS A 785 21.02 -1.57 -24.42
N ILE A 786 20.32 -2.69 -24.59
CA ILE A 786 20.02 -3.65 -23.51
C ILE A 786 20.81 -4.96 -23.62
N ILE A 787 21.74 -5.07 -24.58
CA ILE A 787 22.54 -6.28 -24.81
C ILE A 787 23.93 -6.02 -24.25
N HIS A 788 24.36 -6.85 -23.32
CA HIS A 788 25.64 -6.77 -22.62
C HIS A 788 26.53 -7.93 -23.10
N PRO A 789 27.59 -7.67 -23.88
CA PRO A 789 28.41 -8.73 -24.47
C PRO A 789 29.24 -9.56 -23.47
N GLY A 790 29.48 -9.07 -22.25
CA GLY A 790 30.33 -9.72 -21.25
C GLY A 790 31.79 -9.89 -21.71
N LYS A 791 32.54 -10.80 -21.07
CA LYS A 791 33.91 -11.14 -21.47
C LYS A 791 33.91 -12.13 -22.64
N PRO A 792 34.93 -12.08 -23.54
CA PRO A 792 35.03 -13.02 -24.63
C PRO A 792 35.31 -14.44 -24.14
N LEU A 793 34.47 -15.38 -24.56
CA LEU A 793 34.61 -16.81 -24.23
C LEU A 793 35.76 -17.49 -25.01
N ASN A 794 36.13 -16.95 -26.18
CA ASN A 794 37.23 -17.47 -27.01
C ASN A 794 38.42 -16.49 -27.07
N PRO A 795 39.54 -16.77 -26.38
CA PRO A 795 40.70 -15.88 -26.37
C PRO A 795 41.51 -15.88 -27.68
N ALA A 796 41.19 -16.75 -28.65
CA ALA A 796 41.90 -16.85 -29.93
C ALA A 796 41.20 -16.13 -31.09
N GLU A 797 40.19 -15.29 -30.83
CA GLU A 797 39.43 -14.60 -31.88
C GLU A 797 40.24 -13.46 -32.54
N PRO A 798 40.19 -13.30 -33.88
CA PRO A 798 40.88 -12.21 -34.56
C PRO A 798 40.36 -10.84 -34.10
N HIS A 799 41.27 -9.89 -33.86
CA HIS A 799 40.97 -8.51 -33.44
C HIS A 799 40.25 -8.39 -32.08
N LEU A 800 40.52 -9.30 -31.15
CA LEU A 800 39.89 -9.35 -29.83
C LEU A 800 40.04 -8.04 -29.03
N ASP A 801 41.23 -7.44 -29.01
CA ASP A 801 41.50 -6.20 -28.26
C ASP A 801 40.62 -5.02 -28.74
N ASP A 802 40.33 -4.96 -30.05
CA ASP A 802 39.47 -3.93 -30.62
C ASP A 802 37.98 -4.20 -30.30
N LEU A 803 37.59 -5.47 -30.20
CA LEU A 803 36.23 -5.87 -29.84
C LEU A 803 35.95 -5.60 -28.36
N ILE A 804 36.90 -5.86 -27.47
CA ILE A 804 36.78 -5.57 -26.04
C ILE A 804 36.58 -4.06 -25.82
N LYS A 805 37.39 -3.21 -26.46
CA LYS A 805 37.23 -1.74 -26.37
C LYS A 805 35.87 -1.24 -26.85
N ARG A 806 35.30 -1.92 -27.86
CA ARG A 806 33.96 -1.58 -28.37
C ARG A 806 32.83 -2.09 -27.48
N ALA A 807 33.09 -3.11 -26.66
CA ALA A 807 32.15 -3.66 -25.70
C ALA A 807 32.09 -2.85 -24.39
N GLU A 808 33.14 -2.11 -24.02
CA GLU A 808 33.23 -1.31 -22.79
C GLU A 808 32.00 -0.42 -22.48
N PRO A 809 31.34 0.25 -23.45
CA PRO A 809 30.14 1.06 -23.17
C PRO A 809 28.89 0.25 -22.83
N PHE A 810 28.94 -1.08 -22.98
CA PHE A 810 27.84 -2.03 -22.84
C PHE A 810 28.14 -3.12 -21.79
N MET A 811 29.26 -3.03 -21.08
CA MET A 811 29.50 -3.80 -19.84
C MET A 811 28.95 -3.00 -18.67
#